data_AF-A0A534BV92-F1
#
_entry.id   AF-A0A534BV92-F1
#
_cell.length_a   1.000
_cell.length_b   1.000
_cell.length_c   1.000
_cell.angle_alpha   90.00
_cell.angle_beta   90.00
_cell.angle_gamma   90.00
#
_symmetry.space_group_name_H-M   'P 1'
#
loop_
_entity.id
_entity.type
_entity.pdbx_description
1 polymer ?
#
loop_
_entity_poly.entity_id
_entity_poly.type
_entity_poly.pdbx_seq_one_letter_code
_entity_poly.pdbx_strand_id
1 'polypeptide(L)'
;MSGETRESCAKRLPATLFPIVPYLCFLSPLAAQVPKIEQSDLSAQATAVEHPPRLDGTLDDPLWRAAIPITAFRQREPDEDQSATEKTEVRILYTRHAVYFGIHCHDSQPSRIIATELRRDASQELDDHFEILIDARHDRRDAYVFGVNPLGTQVDGLIVEERGSDDETDFDPGWDGVWTSEARITADGWTATIEIPFTTLNFTHSVDALWGINFKRFIRAKNEEDLWRAYRRKFGLTKVSEAGELRGIHDIGSGRLFIVKPYGLARYDKQTGQAPLSPLTAGVDIKYGLSSSLLLNLTGNTDFADAEVDLQPFNITPFKVYLPEKRGFFLENAGVFKFPLGDNQDQLFFSRQIGIDSVTGNQVPVNGGAELTGTVGRLELGVMDVDTRSSGPNPHANFAIVRLKESLWPGSYVGVMGTDKQSGDVLDSFNRTVGADTRLVLFKDWTLDAHIAGTHSPGNPSGANDVGASLTYRSNWLDGLVERRRTGPNFNPEVGFVERTDSDETLADLTFKVRPAIPGVRELRFEGLLLDAPDTHGAAFTQERLNSFYAELNDGGYTDDDIVDRFTQRITTPLHVYKDVFIPDGLYHFTRHQLAYGSRRDRSFTYAVVERFGGFYGGKLNEFRVQASYRASPRFSIGTSGTWDRFQLPLPNGNFSVVLASLQGNYSFNRFLTFTSLVQIDTSNTQAASASFRLRYNYRPDSDLYVIYNEGTQFASIAPANPPQVRETRFAVKYTYSFAP
;
A
#
# COMPACT_ATOMS: atom_id res chain seq x y z
N MET A 1 83.57 -42.63 38.26
CA MET A 1 83.22 -41.73 37.14
C MET A 1 81.80 -41.26 37.39
N SER A 2 81.62 -40.13 38.09
CA SER A 2 81.49 -38.78 37.50
C SER A 2 80.29 -38.72 36.54
N GLY A 3 79.25 -37.92 36.78
CA GLY A 3 79.03 -36.92 37.81
C GLY A 3 77.56 -36.51 37.83
N GLU A 4 77.11 -36.23 39.06
CA GLU A 4 76.10 -35.24 39.47
C GLU A 4 74.70 -35.30 38.84
N THR A 5 73.74 -35.99 39.48
CA THR A 5 72.86 -35.56 40.60
C THR A 5 71.96 -34.36 40.22
N ARG A 6 70.62 -34.42 40.33
CA ARG A 6 69.82 -34.83 41.50
C ARG A 6 68.42 -35.39 41.15
N GLU A 7 68.24 -36.66 41.47
CA GLU A 7 67.17 -37.29 42.26
C GLU A 7 66.56 -36.38 43.37
N SER A 8 65.36 -36.55 43.94
CA SER A 8 64.34 -37.61 43.93
C SER A 8 63.18 -37.20 44.87
N CYS A 9 62.04 -37.88 44.70
CA CYS A 9 61.01 -38.24 45.70
C CYS A 9 60.17 -37.14 46.39
N ALA A 10 58.93 -37.36 46.82
CA ALA A 10 57.87 -38.34 46.57
C ALA A 10 56.71 -38.01 47.55
N LYS A 11 55.48 -38.34 47.14
CA LYS A 11 54.36 -38.86 47.98
C LYS A 11 53.66 -37.92 49.00
N ARG A 12 52.38 -37.59 48.75
CA ARG A 12 51.12 -38.27 49.22
C ARG A 12 49.92 -37.30 49.38
N LEU A 13 48.78 -37.66 48.78
CA LEU A 13 47.34 -37.53 49.21
C LEU A 13 46.75 -36.12 49.54
N PRO A 14 45.41 -35.95 49.67
CA PRO A 14 44.25 -36.47 48.91
C PRO A 14 43.25 -35.35 48.50
N ALA A 15 42.10 -35.75 47.94
CA ALA A 15 40.98 -34.94 47.46
C ALA A 15 40.22 -34.12 48.54
N THR A 16 39.70 -32.94 48.17
CA THR A 16 38.43 -32.35 48.69
C THR A 16 37.98 -31.13 47.86
N LEU A 17 36.66 -30.97 47.75
CA LEU A 17 35.88 -29.86 47.15
C LEU A 17 36.11 -28.50 47.83
N PHE A 18 35.95 -27.39 47.09
CA PHE A 18 35.03 -26.23 47.34
C PHE A 18 35.39 -25.01 46.43
N PRO A 19 34.52 -23.99 46.28
CA PRO A 19 34.18 -23.36 45.01
C PRO A 19 34.92 -22.03 44.77
N ILE A 20 35.10 -21.64 43.51
CA ILE A 20 35.56 -20.29 43.19
C ILE A 20 34.33 -19.41 42.94
N VAL A 21 34.06 -18.58 43.94
CA VAL A 21 33.20 -17.40 43.90
C VAL A 21 33.63 -16.49 42.73
N PRO A 22 32.74 -16.05 41.83
CA PRO A 22 33.05 -14.95 40.95
C PRO A 22 32.85 -13.64 41.72
N TYR A 23 33.91 -12.82 41.73
CA TYR A 23 33.85 -11.41 42.13
C TYR A 23 32.80 -10.69 41.28
N LEU A 24 31.64 -10.37 41.88
CA LEU A 24 30.76 -9.32 41.38
C LEU A 24 31.47 -7.97 41.63
N CYS A 25 32.09 -7.43 40.59
CA CYS A 25 32.38 -6.00 40.53
C CYS A 25 31.05 -5.26 40.43
N PHE A 26 30.67 -4.59 41.53
CA PHE A 26 29.66 -3.54 41.54
C PHE A 26 30.11 -2.39 40.64
N LEU A 27 29.75 -2.45 39.35
CA LEU A 27 29.56 -1.25 38.54
C LEU A 27 28.16 -0.75 38.85
N SER A 28 28.06 0.26 39.71
CA SER A 28 26.86 1.05 39.89
C SER A 28 26.35 1.49 38.51
N PRO A 29 25.08 1.24 38.14
CA PRO A 29 24.54 1.91 36.99
C PRO A 29 24.44 3.38 37.38
N LEU A 30 25.32 4.21 36.82
CA LEU A 30 25.03 5.62 36.70
C LEU A 30 23.79 5.66 35.82
N ALA A 31 22.61 5.66 36.45
CA ALA A 31 21.37 5.96 35.79
C ALA A 31 21.53 7.37 35.25
N ALA A 32 22.03 7.47 34.02
CA ALA A 32 21.80 8.64 33.20
C ALA A 32 20.29 8.78 33.21
N GLN A 33 19.80 9.79 33.93
CA GLN A 33 18.46 10.28 33.76
C GLN A 33 18.37 10.64 32.29
N VAL A 34 17.83 9.71 31.49
CA VAL A 34 17.26 10.05 30.20
C VAL A 34 16.31 11.19 30.54
N PRO A 35 16.53 12.42 30.06
CA PRO A 35 15.60 13.48 30.34
C PRO A 35 14.25 12.96 29.88
N LYS A 36 13.35 12.80 30.85
CA LYS A 36 11.94 12.59 30.58
C LYS A 36 11.55 13.92 29.93
N ILE A 37 11.63 13.98 28.61
CA ILE A 37 11.10 15.11 27.86
C ILE A 37 9.64 15.12 28.28
N GLU A 38 9.27 16.12 29.08
CA GLU A 38 7.88 16.51 29.23
C GLU A 38 7.43 16.79 27.79
N GLN A 39 6.76 15.81 27.17
CA GLN A 39 5.84 16.11 26.08
C GLN A 39 4.87 17.09 26.69
N SER A 40 5.12 18.39 26.53
CA SER A 40 4.14 19.40 26.88
C SER A 40 2.85 19.00 26.18
N ASP A 41 1.75 19.02 26.91
CA ASP A 41 0.39 18.82 26.39
C ASP A 41 0.08 19.92 25.36
N LEU A 42 0.65 19.82 24.16
CA LEU A 42 0.31 20.64 23.02
C LEU A 42 -0.95 20.02 22.41
N SER A 43 -2.08 20.31 23.02
CA SER A 43 -3.41 20.09 22.44
C SER A 43 -3.72 21.20 21.43
N ALA A 44 -4.35 20.86 20.32
CA ALA A 44 -4.96 21.80 19.39
C ALA A 44 -6.36 22.19 19.87
N GLN A 45 -6.82 23.40 19.55
CA GLN A 45 -8.16 23.87 19.89
C GLN A 45 -8.94 24.29 18.64
N ALA A 46 -10.10 23.68 18.44
CA ALA A 46 -11.07 24.13 17.45
C ALA A 46 -11.93 25.25 18.05
N THR A 47 -12.22 26.27 17.24
CA THR A 47 -13.06 27.42 17.67
C THR A 47 -14.42 27.39 16.99
N ALA A 48 -15.49 27.49 17.77
CA ALA A 48 -16.85 27.51 17.24
C ALA A 48 -17.15 28.81 16.50
N VAL A 49 -17.83 28.72 15.37
CA VAL A 49 -18.35 29.86 14.60
C VAL A 49 -19.81 29.61 14.19
N GLU A 50 -20.60 30.68 14.08
CA GLU A 50 -22.04 30.56 13.79
C GLU A 50 -22.34 30.22 12.33
N HIS A 51 -21.48 30.65 11.41
CA HIS A 51 -21.61 30.40 9.98
C HIS A 51 -20.27 29.96 9.38
N PRO A 52 -20.27 29.22 8.26
CA PRO A 52 -19.04 28.76 7.60
C PRO A 52 -18.13 29.94 7.22
N PRO A 53 -16.79 29.79 7.30
CA PRO A 53 -15.86 30.73 6.69
C PRO A 53 -15.90 30.62 5.17
N ARG A 54 -15.45 31.67 4.47
CA ARG A 54 -15.27 31.63 3.02
C ARG A 54 -14.20 30.60 2.63
N LEU A 55 -14.56 29.69 1.72
CA LEU A 55 -13.69 28.65 1.18
C LEU A 55 -13.24 29.01 -0.24
N ASP A 56 -12.37 30.01 -0.36
CA ASP A 56 -11.84 30.46 -1.65
C ASP A 56 -10.32 30.31 -1.76
N GLY A 57 -9.71 29.58 -0.81
CA GLY A 57 -8.28 29.39 -0.67
C GLY A 57 -7.56 30.56 -0.01
N THR A 58 -8.25 31.61 0.41
CA THR A 58 -7.69 32.76 1.15
C THR A 58 -8.02 32.70 2.63
N LEU A 59 -7.18 33.31 3.48
CA LEU A 59 -7.44 33.46 4.93
C LEU A 59 -7.93 34.87 5.30
N ASP A 60 -8.49 35.61 4.34
CA ASP A 60 -8.93 36.99 4.53
C ASP A 60 -10.27 37.12 5.27
N ASP A 61 -11.01 36.02 5.41
CA ASP A 61 -12.24 35.98 6.21
C ASP A 61 -11.93 36.32 7.69
N PRO A 62 -12.57 37.33 8.29
CA PRO A 62 -12.35 37.69 9.68
C PRO A 62 -12.53 36.54 10.68
N LEU A 63 -13.35 35.53 10.35
CA LEU A 63 -13.56 34.37 11.21
C LEU A 63 -12.26 33.62 11.53
N TRP A 64 -11.29 33.58 10.61
CA TRP A 64 -10.01 32.92 10.84
C TRP A 64 -9.21 33.55 11.98
N ARG A 65 -9.46 34.82 12.32
CA ARG A 65 -8.78 35.49 13.44
C ARG A 65 -9.25 35.01 14.81
N ALA A 66 -10.40 34.32 14.88
CA ALA A 66 -10.90 33.75 16.13
C ALA A 66 -10.13 32.47 16.52
N ALA A 67 -9.54 31.77 15.55
CA ALA A 67 -8.81 30.53 15.80
C ALA A 67 -7.43 30.79 16.41
N ILE A 68 -7.02 29.89 17.32
CA ILE A 68 -5.64 29.84 17.83
C ILE A 68 -4.76 29.16 16.77
N PRO A 69 -3.71 29.82 16.25
CA PRO A 69 -2.86 29.24 15.22
C PRO A 69 -1.90 28.20 15.80
N ILE A 70 -1.76 27.07 15.11
CA ILE A 70 -0.80 26.02 15.38
C ILE A 70 0.43 26.25 14.51
N THR A 71 1.61 26.40 15.11
CA THR A 71 2.83 26.80 14.38
C THR A 71 4.09 26.01 14.71
N ALA A 72 4.05 25.11 15.70
CA ALA A 72 5.23 24.43 16.24
C ALA A 72 5.61 23.17 15.42
N PHE A 73 5.79 23.32 14.11
CA PHE A 73 6.23 22.25 13.23
C PHE A 73 7.72 21.96 13.39
N ARG A 74 8.07 20.68 13.31
CA ARG A 74 9.43 20.14 13.44
C ARG A 74 9.75 19.26 12.26
N GLN A 75 11.00 19.29 11.82
CA GLN A 75 11.47 18.43 10.76
C GLN A 75 11.52 16.97 11.23
N ARG A 76 11.03 16.08 10.37
CA ARG A 76 11.39 14.65 10.35
C ARG A 76 12.56 14.44 9.39
N GLU A 77 12.44 15.04 8.21
CA GLU A 77 13.47 15.08 7.19
C GLU A 77 13.76 16.53 6.79
N PRO A 78 15.02 16.90 6.49
CA PRO A 78 16.23 16.08 6.59
C PRO A 78 16.78 15.97 8.02
N ASP A 79 16.54 16.95 8.89
CA ASP A 79 17.18 17.08 10.21
C ASP A 79 16.15 16.91 11.35
N GLU A 80 15.97 15.67 11.82
CA GLU A 80 15.02 15.31 12.89
C GLU A 80 15.06 16.25 14.10
N ASP A 81 13.87 16.68 14.54
CA ASP A 81 13.61 17.56 15.69
C ASP A 81 14.14 19.01 15.54
N GLN A 82 14.72 19.36 14.38
CA GLN A 82 15.00 20.76 14.06
C GLN A 82 13.71 21.52 13.76
N SER A 83 13.76 22.85 13.89
CA SER A 83 12.66 23.71 13.45
C SER A 83 12.50 23.61 11.93
N ALA A 84 11.27 23.58 11.45
CA ALA A 84 10.95 23.71 10.03
C ALA A 84 11.65 24.93 9.41
N THR A 85 12.22 24.77 8.21
CA THR A 85 12.88 25.89 7.51
C THR A 85 11.90 26.88 6.93
N GLU A 86 10.66 26.46 6.68
CA GLU A 86 9.56 27.32 6.29
C GLU A 86 8.44 27.24 7.32
N LYS A 87 7.91 28.40 7.72
CA LYS A 87 6.87 28.46 8.73
C LYS A 87 5.54 27.94 8.17
N THR A 88 4.82 27.16 8.98
CA THR A 88 3.46 26.72 8.66
C THR A 88 2.51 27.11 9.78
N GLU A 89 1.33 27.61 9.43
CA GLU A 89 0.25 27.95 10.37
C GLU A 89 -1.02 27.18 10.04
N VAL A 90 -1.64 26.57 11.04
CA VAL A 90 -2.95 25.93 10.90
C VAL A 90 -3.95 26.56 11.86
N ARG A 91 -5.13 26.90 11.35
CA ARG A 91 -6.27 27.44 12.09
C ARG A 91 -7.45 26.49 11.96
N ILE A 92 -8.11 26.20 13.07
CA ILE A 92 -9.22 25.24 13.10
C ILE A 92 -10.48 25.94 13.59
N LEU A 93 -11.50 25.96 12.74
CA LEU A 93 -12.85 26.44 13.06
C LEU A 93 -13.84 25.29 12.93
N TYR A 94 -15.01 25.40 13.55
CA TYR A 94 -16.10 24.46 13.29
C TYR A 94 -17.47 25.13 13.42
N THR A 95 -18.43 24.60 12.67
CA THR A 95 -19.87 24.87 12.85
C THR A 95 -20.53 23.60 13.39
N ARG A 96 -21.86 23.58 13.52
CA ARG A 96 -22.59 22.34 13.87
C ARG A 96 -22.50 21.22 12.82
N HIS A 97 -22.06 21.54 11.60
CA HIS A 97 -22.13 20.64 10.44
C HIS A 97 -20.76 20.18 9.92
N ALA A 98 -19.71 20.97 10.11
CA ALA A 98 -18.40 20.70 9.56
C ALA A 98 -17.28 21.31 10.39
N VAL A 99 -16.09 20.73 10.24
CA VAL A 99 -14.82 21.32 10.68
C VAL A 99 -14.12 21.96 9.48
N TYR A 100 -13.46 23.09 9.74
CA TYR A 100 -12.79 23.90 8.73
C TYR A 100 -11.32 24.10 9.10
N PHE A 101 -10.43 23.95 8.12
CA PHE A 101 -9.00 24.17 8.28
C PHE A 101 -8.55 25.32 7.39
N GLY A 102 -7.91 26.31 7.99
CA GLY A 102 -7.23 27.40 7.31
C GLY A 102 -5.73 27.20 7.45
N ILE A 103 -5.05 26.97 6.33
CA ILE A 103 -3.63 26.61 6.30
C ILE A 103 -2.86 27.74 5.61
N HIS A 104 -1.75 28.15 6.21
CA HIS A 104 -0.79 29.05 5.60
C HIS A 104 0.59 28.41 5.63
N CYS A 105 1.06 28.00 4.45
CA CYS A 105 2.37 27.45 4.22
C CYS A 105 3.27 28.57 3.69
N HIS A 106 4.04 29.22 4.57
CA HIS A 106 4.99 30.24 4.12
C HIS A 106 6.08 29.61 3.25
N ASP A 107 6.63 30.37 2.32
CA ASP A 107 7.81 29.98 1.56
C ASP A 107 8.67 31.21 1.28
N SER A 108 9.95 31.16 1.63
CA SER A 108 10.91 32.22 1.35
C SER A 108 11.20 32.42 -0.14
N GLN A 109 10.88 31.43 -0.99
CA GLN A 109 11.01 31.44 -2.44
C GLN A 109 9.72 30.92 -3.14
N PRO A 110 8.58 31.65 -3.09
CA PRO A 110 7.30 31.16 -3.61
C PRO A 110 7.32 30.79 -5.10
N SER A 111 8.22 31.39 -5.89
CA SER A 111 8.42 31.05 -7.30
C SER A 111 9.03 29.64 -7.53
N ARG A 112 9.50 28.98 -6.47
CA ARG A 112 10.05 27.62 -6.49
C ARG A 112 9.09 26.57 -5.92
N ILE A 113 7.89 26.96 -5.49
CA ILE A 113 6.85 26.01 -5.07
C ILE A 113 6.54 25.11 -6.26
N ILE A 114 6.59 23.80 -6.02
CA ILE A 114 6.30 22.79 -7.04
C ILE A 114 4.86 22.34 -6.86
N ALA A 115 4.02 22.60 -7.85
CA ALA A 115 2.63 22.18 -7.85
C ALA A 115 2.24 21.82 -9.30
N THR A 116 2.06 20.53 -9.57
CA THR A 116 1.96 19.99 -10.93
C THR A 116 0.85 18.97 -11.12
N GLU A 117 0.22 18.46 -10.06
CA GLU A 117 -0.87 17.50 -10.16
C GLU A 117 -2.23 18.18 -9.92
N LEU A 118 -3.14 18.04 -10.89
CA LEU A 118 -4.53 18.56 -10.84
C LEU A 118 -5.58 17.46 -10.71
N ARG A 119 -5.19 16.20 -10.90
CA ARG A 119 -6.10 15.07 -10.80
C ARG A 119 -6.27 14.70 -9.33
N ARG A 120 -7.51 14.65 -8.89
CA ARG A 120 -7.88 14.13 -7.58
C ARG A 120 -7.41 12.66 -7.43
N ASP A 121 -6.94 12.32 -6.24
CA ASP A 121 -6.46 10.98 -5.83
C ASP A 121 -5.19 10.47 -6.54
N ALA A 122 -4.54 11.34 -7.33
CA ALA A 122 -3.22 11.03 -7.88
C ALA A 122 -2.11 11.36 -6.87
N SER A 123 -1.02 10.58 -6.89
CA SER A 123 0.15 10.77 -6.01
C SER A 123 0.69 12.21 -6.09
N GLN A 124 0.83 12.83 -4.91
CA GLN A 124 1.34 14.18 -4.71
C GLN A 124 2.81 14.21 -4.24
N GLU A 125 3.53 13.08 -4.25
CA GLU A 125 4.93 13.00 -3.77
C GLU A 125 5.92 13.93 -4.49
N LEU A 126 5.59 14.31 -5.74
CA LEU A 126 6.41 15.21 -6.56
C LEU A 126 5.97 16.68 -6.46
N ASP A 127 4.99 17.00 -5.60
CA ASP A 127 4.51 18.36 -5.35
C ASP A 127 4.77 18.76 -3.88
N ASP A 128 4.77 20.07 -3.59
CA ASP A 128 4.49 20.55 -2.24
C ASP A 128 3.08 20.11 -1.86
N HIS A 129 2.88 19.57 -0.67
CA HIS A 129 1.57 19.15 -0.20
C HIS A 129 1.47 19.26 1.32
N PHE A 130 0.23 19.33 1.79
CA PHE A 130 -0.12 19.38 3.20
C PHE A 130 -1.16 18.32 3.50
N GLU A 131 -0.92 17.52 4.54
CA GLU A 131 -1.81 16.45 4.99
C GLU A 131 -2.30 16.71 6.41
N ILE A 132 -3.59 16.43 6.61
CA ILE A 132 -4.27 16.44 7.90
C ILE A 132 -4.63 15.01 8.25
N LEU A 133 -4.15 14.53 9.40
CA LEU A 133 -4.57 13.27 9.98
C LEU A 133 -5.64 13.52 11.04
N ILE A 134 -6.77 12.81 10.96
CA ILE A 134 -7.87 12.87 11.92
C ILE A 134 -8.21 11.46 12.43
N ASP A 135 -7.91 11.18 13.69
CA ASP A 135 -8.47 10.05 14.45
C ASP A 135 -9.74 10.53 15.16
N ALA A 136 -10.87 10.43 14.46
CA ALA A 136 -12.16 10.93 14.93
C ALA A 136 -12.77 10.07 16.06
N ARG A 137 -12.26 8.85 16.28
CA ARG A 137 -12.73 7.92 17.32
C ARG A 137 -11.83 7.96 18.58
N HIS A 138 -10.68 8.61 18.49
CA HIS A 138 -9.64 8.66 19.52
C HIS A 138 -9.18 7.26 19.97
N ASP A 139 -9.18 6.30 19.04
CA ASP A 139 -8.71 4.94 19.34
C ASP A 139 -7.18 4.80 19.22
N ARG A 140 -6.50 5.87 18.75
CA ARG A 140 -5.06 5.98 18.61
C ARG A 140 -4.47 4.92 17.69
N ARG A 141 -5.26 4.46 16.72
CA ARG A 141 -4.94 3.32 15.88
C ARG A 141 -5.29 3.57 14.42
N ASP A 142 -6.50 4.02 14.15
CA ASP A 142 -7.00 4.26 12.81
C ASP A 142 -7.23 5.77 12.60
N ALA A 143 -7.02 6.27 11.38
CA ALA A 143 -7.22 7.68 11.09
C ALA A 143 -7.60 7.93 9.63
N TYR A 144 -8.35 9.01 9.41
CA TYR A 144 -8.56 9.59 8.09
C TYR A 144 -7.39 10.51 7.73
N VAL A 145 -6.96 10.50 6.48
CA VAL A 145 -5.98 11.45 5.96
C VAL A 145 -6.61 12.30 4.86
N PHE A 146 -6.43 13.61 4.94
CA PHE A 146 -6.88 14.58 3.94
C PHE A 146 -5.68 15.41 3.48
N GLY A 147 -5.29 15.24 2.21
CA GLY A 147 -4.14 15.90 1.59
C GLY A 147 -4.57 16.94 0.56
N VAL A 148 -3.88 18.08 0.54
CA VAL A 148 -4.04 19.14 -0.45
C VAL A 148 -2.70 19.66 -0.94
N ASN A 149 -2.58 19.95 -2.24
CA ASN A 149 -1.43 20.66 -2.81
C ASN A 149 -1.74 22.16 -3.05
N PRO A 150 -0.76 23.00 -3.45
CA PRO A 150 -0.98 24.42 -3.72
C PRO A 150 -2.00 24.75 -4.81
N LEU A 151 -2.46 23.76 -5.58
CA LEU A 151 -3.50 23.90 -6.61
C LEU A 151 -4.91 23.58 -6.10
N GLY A 152 -5.02 23.18 -4.82
CA GLY A 152 -6.28 22.75 -4.21
C GLY A 152 -6.66 21.32 -4.56
N THR A 153 -5.76 20.55 -5.19
CA THR A 153 -6.00 19.16 -5.58
C THR A 153 -6.05 18.28 -4.36
N GLN A 154 -7.06 17.42 -4.29
CA GLN A 154 -7.35 16.56 -3.15
C GLN A 154 -6.71 15.18 -3.32
N VAL A 155 -6.24 14.62 -2.21
CA VAL A 155 -5.99 13.20 -2.03
C VAL A 155 -6.53 12.83 -0.64
N ASP A 156 -7.11 11.65 -0.48
CA ASP A 156 -7.56 11.17 0.82
C ASP A 156 -7.40 9.66 0.94
N GLY A 157 -7.56 9.17 2.17
CA GLY A 157 -7.44 7.75 2.46
C GLY A 157 -7.49 7.43 3.94
N LEU A 158 -7.16 6.19 4.28
CA LEU A 158 -7.19 5.67 5.64
C LEU A 158 -5.81 5.18 6.10
N ILE A 159 -5.49 5.45 7.36
CA ILE A 159 -4.48 4.70 8.11
C ILE A 159 -5.22 3.66 8.94
N VAL A 160 -4.82 2.40 8.80
CA VAL A 160 -5.39 1.28 9.54
C VAL A 160 -4.27 0.67 10.37
N GLU A 161 -4.49 0.50 11.68
CA GLU A 161 -3.53 -0.16 12.59
C GLU A 161 -2.14 0.49 12.64
N GLU A 162 -2.06 1.82 12.47
CA GLU A 162 -0.80 2.57 12.32
C GLU A 162 0.14 2.01 11.23
N ARG A 163 -0.41 1.31 10.24
CA ARG A 163 0.33 0.88 9.06
C ARG A 163 0.12 1.91 7.95
N GLY A 164 1.23 2.28 7.29
CA GLY A 164 1.16 3.03 6.04
C GLY A 164 0.71 2.15 4.88
N SER A 165 0.69 2.72 3.67
CA SER A 165 0.56 1.91 2.46
C SER A 165 1.93 1.36 2.03
N ASP A 166 1.91 0.25 1.28
CA ASP A 166 3.07 -0.24 0.52
C ASP A 166 3.27 0.55 -0.80
N ASP A 167 2.34 1.49 -1.08
CA ASP A 167 2.39 2.40 -2.23
C ASP A 167 3.16 3.71 -1.91
N GLU A 168 3.27 4.61 -2.89
CA GLU A 168 3.83 5.97 -2.81
C GLU A 168 3.07 6.93 -1.85
N THR A 169 2.23 6.44 -0.95
CA THR A 169 1.45 7.26 -0.02
C THR A 169 1.55 6.72 1.39
N ASP A 170 1.53 7.62 2.39
CA ASP A 170 1.56 7.24 3.81
C ASP A 170 0.29 6.50 4.26
N PHE A 171 -0.75 6.38 3.42
CA PHE A 171 -2.07 5.88 3.78
C PHE A 171 -2.68 5.07 2.62
N ASP A 172 -3.68 4.23 2.94
CA ASP A 172 -4.47 3.47 1.98
C ASP A 172 -5.38 4.42 1.19
N PRO A 173 -5.15 4.61 -0.12
CA PRO A 173 -5.94 5.53 -0.95
C PRO A 173 -7.31 4.95 -1.37
N GLY A 174 -7.68 3.76 -0.89
CA GLY A 174 -8.91 3.07 -1.29
C GLY A 174 -10.20 3.68 -0.72
N TRP A 175 -10.10 4.55 0.28
CA TRP A 175 -11.25 5.26 0.85
C TRP A 175 -11.46 6.60 0.17
N ASP A 176 -12.71 6.94 -0.16
CA ASP A 176 -13.08 8.20 -0.81
C ASP A 176 -14.07 9.01 0.04
N GLY A 177 -13.59 10.14 0.56
CA GLY A 177 -14.36 11.06 1.40
C GLY A 177 -15.08 12.18 0.64
N VAL A 178 -16.23 12.63 1.13
CA VAL A 178 -16.90 13.84 0.62
C VAL A 178 -16.40 15.07 1.38
N TRP A 179 -15.53 15.88 0.78
CA TRP A 179 -14.99 17.10 1.39
C TRP A 179 -14.57 18.12 0.31
N THR A 180 -14.37 19.37 0.69
CA THR A 180 -14.04 20.47 -0.26
C THR A 180 -12.74 21.18 0.14
N SER A 181 -11.94 21.54 -0.86
CA SER A 181 -10.73 22.34 -0.71
C SER A 181 -10.61 23.42 -1.78
N GLU A 182 -9.97 24.52 -1.40
CA GLU A 182 -9.45 25.55 -2.31
C GLU A 182 -8.08 25.99 -1.83
N ALA A 183 -7.14 26.24 -2.75
CA ALA A 183 -5.80 26.71 -2.41
C ALA A 183 -5.30 27.77 -3.41
N ARG A 184 -4.37 28.62 -2.95
CA ARG A 184 -3.75 29.67 -3.76
C ARG A 184 -2.29 29.84 -3.41
N ILE A 185 -1.44 29.93 -4.43
CA ILE A 185 -0.07 30.42 -4.28
C ILE A 185 -0.14 31.94 -4.05
N THR A 186 0.51 32.41 -2.97
CA THR A 186 0.55 33.82 -2.54
C THR A 186 1.95 34.40 -2.76
N ALA A 187 2.13 35.68 -2.42
CA ALA A 187 3.43 36.34 -2.54
C ALA A 187 4.47 35.90 -1.48
N ASP A 188 4.02 35.18 -0.46
CA ASP A 188 4.81 34.74 0.70
C ASP A 188 4.71 33.24 0.99
N GLY A 189 4.13 32.46 0.05
CA GLY A 189 3.93 31.03 0.19
C GLY A 189 2.71 30.52 -0.57
N TRP A 190 1.87 29.74 0.11
CA TRP A 190 0.54 29.36 -0.36
C TRP A 190 -0.41 29.14 0.81
N THR A 191 -1.71 29.35 0.57
CA THR A 191 -2.78 29.17 1.54
C THR A 191 -3.79 28.16 1.05
N ALA A 192 -4.44 27.45 1.96
CA ALA A 192 -5.57 26.57 1.67
C ALA A 192 -6.70 26.71 2.68
N THR A 193 -7.92 26.53 2.21
CA THR A 193 -9.14 26.45 3.02
C THR A 193 -9.82 25.12 2.73
N ILE A 194 -10.09 24.35 3.77
CA ILE A 194 -10.68 23.01 3.69
C ILE A 194 -11.95 22.97 4.54
N GLU A 195 -13.00 22.32 4.02
CA GLU A 195 -14.21 21.93 4.75
C GLU A 195 -14.36 20.42 4.75
N ILE A 196 -14.49 19.84 5.94
CA ILE A 196 -14.80 18.43 6.15
C ILE A 196 -16.14 18.34 6.89
N PRO A 197 -17.22 17.98 6.19
CA PRO A 197 -18.50 17.69 6.82
C PRO A 197 -18.36 16.59 7.88
N PHE A 198 -19.03 16.75 9.02
CA PHE A 198 -19.00 15.72 10.06
C PHE A 198 -19.62 14.39 9.62
N THR A 199 -20.51 14.40 8.62
CA THR A 199 -21.04 13.19 7.98
C THR A 199 -19.98 12.36 7.26
N THR A 200 -18.85 12.96 6.90
CA THR A 200 -17.73 12.29 6.22
C THR A 200 -16.87 11.50 7.21
N LEU A 201 -16.88 11.86 8.49
CA LEU A 201 -16.10 11.22 9.54
C LEU A 201 -16.99 10.26 10.34
N ASN A 202 -16.55 9.02 10.51
CA ASN A 202 -17.28 8.05 11.32
C ASN A 202 -16.92 8.25 12.82
N PHE A 203 -17.70 9.07 13.54
CA PHE A 203 -17.50 9.30 14.97
C PHE A 203 -18.81 9.35 15.76
N THR A 204 -18.73 9.02 17.05
CA THR A 204 -19.90 8.95 17.95
C THR A 204 -20.31 10.34 18.40
N HIS A 205 -21.62 10.61 18.41
CA HIS A 205 -22.17 11.83 19.01
C HIS A 205 -21.50 12.07 20.37
N SER A 206 -20.74 13.15 20.48
CA SER A 206 -20.08 13.54 21.71
C SER A 206 -20.46 14.97 22.04
N VAL A 207 -20.84 15.19 23.29
CA VAL A 207 -21.01 16.52 23.87
C VAL A 207 -19.66 17.25 23.90
N ASP A 208 -18.57 16.48 24.09
CA ASP A 208 -17.19 16.92 24.06
C ASP A 208 -16.37 15.98 23.17
N ALA A 209 -16.27 16.28 21.88
CA ALA A 209 -15.50 15.45 20.97
C ALA A 209 -13.99 15.65 21.23
N LEU A 210 -13.31 14.55 21.53
CA LEU A 210 -11.85 14.48 21.60
C LEU A 210 -11.37 13.68 20.41
N TRP A 211 -10.56 14.28 19.54
CA TRP A 211 -10.00 13.60 18.36
C TRP A 211 -8.48 13.57 18.44
N GLY A 212 -7.86 12.56 17.83
CA GLY A 212 -6.44 12.62 17.50
C GLY A 212 -6.25 13.50 16.26
N ILE A 213 -5.24 14.37 16.26
CA ILE A 213 -4.92 15.25 15.14
C ILE A 213 -3.41 15.30 14.91
N ASN A 214 -2.99 15.25 13.65
CA ASN A 214 -1.62 15.57 13.25
C ASN A 214 -1.61 16.26 11.89
N PHE A 215 -0.48 16.89 11.58
CA PHE A 215 -0.27 17.65 10.36
C PHE A 215 1.10 17.33 9.79
N LYS A 216 1.18 17.14 8.48
CA LYS A 216 2.42 17.00 7.71
C LYS A 216 2.46 18.03 6.59
N ARG A 217 3.56 18.74 6.44
CA ARG A 217 3.87 19.50 5.24
C ARG A 217 5.09 18.88 4.58
N PHE A 218 5.04 18.74 3.27
CA PHE A 218 6.18 18.27 2.51
C PHE A 218 6.64 19.30 1.50
N ILE A 219 7.83 19.86 1.70
CA ILE A 219 8.37 20.93 0.85
C ILE A 219 9.24 20.29 -0.24
N ARG A 220 8.62 19.97 -1.38
CA ARG A 220 9.28 19.21 -2.45
C ARG A 220 10.61 19.80 -2.90
N ALA A 221 10.69 21.13 -3.04
CA ALA A 221 11.88 21.84 -3.52
C ALA A 221 13.09 21.75 -2.57
N LYS A 222 12.87 21.40 -1.29
CA LYS A 222 13.90 21.17 -0.27
C LYS A 222 14.05 19.70 0.11
N ASN A 223 13.07 18.87 -0.29
CA ASN A 223 12.93 17.50 0.18
C ASN A 223 12.94 17.45 1.72
N GLU A 224 12.07 18.26 2.29
CA GLU A 224 11.90 18.48 3.74
C GLU A 224 10.49 18.07 4.12
N GLU A 225 10.37 17.30 5.20
CA GLU A 225 9.11 16.84 5.76
C GLU A 225 8.98 17.38 7.17
N ASP A 226 7.96 18.21 7.38
CA ASP A 226 7.67 18.87 8.64
C ASP A 226 6.39 18.31 9.24
N LEU A 227 6.44 17.91 10.52
CA LEU A 227 5.25 17.48 11.25
C LEU A 227 5.03 18.27 12.52
N TRP A 228 3.76 18.40 12.90
CA TRP A 228 3.40 18.97 14.20
C TRP A 228 3.66 17.99 15.34
N ARG A 229 3.37 16.70 15.13
CA ARG A 229 3.60 15.59 16.07
C ARG A 229 4.20 14.39 15.35
N ALA A 230 4.71 13.41 16.10
CA ALA A 230 5.31 12.20 15.54
C ALA A 230 6.47 12.44 14.55
N TYR A 231 7.21 13.55 14.68
CA TYR A 231 8.31 13.96 13.79
C TYR A 231 9.61 13.17 13.95
N ARG A 232 9.64 12.13 14.79
CA ARG A 232 10.81 11.23 14.84
C ARG A 232 10.82 10.39 13.57
N ARG A 233 12.00 10.14 12.99
CA ARG A 233 12.16 9.41 11.72
C ARG A 233 11.55 8.01 11.75
N LYS A 234 11.68 7.30 12.88
CA LYS A 234 11.01 6.00 13.10
C LYS A 234 9.48 6.06 13.21
N PHE A 235 8.93 7.26 13.36
CA PHE A 235 7.50 7.52 13.29
C PHE A 235 7.20 8.20 11.93
N GLY A 236 6.30 9.16 11.91
CA GLY A 236 5.76 9.78 10.71
C GLY A 236 4.29 10.09 10.93
N LEU A 237 3.61 10.58 9.88
CA LEU A 237 2.19 10.89 9.98
C LEU A 237 1.37 9.63 10.33
N THR A 238 1.78 8.47 9.84
CA THR A 238 1.12 7.16 10.07
C THR A 238 1.07 6.71 11.53
N LYS A 239 1.90 7.29 12.42
CA LYS A 239 1.95 6.92 13.83
C LYS A 239 0.82 7.59 14.63
N VAL A 240 -0.41 7.14 14.39
CA VAL A 240 -1.66 7.67 14.99
C VAL A 240 -1.57 7.78 16.51
N SER A 241 -0.92 6.84 17.19
CA SER A 241 -0.76 6.81 18.65
C SER A 241 0.09 7.94 19.24
N GLU A 242 0.90 8.61 18.42
CA GLU A 242 1.72 9.76 18.81
C GLU A 242 1.12 11.09 18.30
N ALA A 243 -0.07 11.07 17.69
CA ALA A 243 -0.83 12.25 17.29
C ALA A 243 -1.18 13.13 18.52
N GLY A 244 -1.39 14.42 18.28
CA GLY A 244 -1.85 15.35 19.30
C GLY A 244 -3.35 15.23 19.54
N GLU A 245 -3.86 15.98 20.51
CA GLU A 245 -5.29 15.99 20.83
C GLU A 245 -5.97 17.25 20.31
N LEU A 246 -7.06 17.10 19.55
CA LEU A 246 -7.95 18.21 19.18
C LEU A 246 -9.09 18.29 20.19
N ARG A 247 -9.25 19.47 20.81
CA ARG A 247 -10.27 19.77 21.81
C ARG A 247 -11.11 20.98 21.37
N GLY A 248 -12.20 21.24 22.10
CA GLY A 248 -13.04 22.42 21.89
C GLY A 248 -14.20 22.22 20.92
N ILE A 249 -14.40 21.00 20.40
CA ILE A 249 -15.53 20.64 19.55
C ILE A 249 -16.67 20.17 20.44
N HIS A 250 -17.71 20.99 20.51
CA HIS A 250 -18.89 20.78 21.37
C HIS A 250 -20.18 20.82 20.55
N ASP A 251 -21.21 20.12 21.02
CA ASP A 251 -22.58 20.18 20.46
C ASP A 251 -22.68 19.93 18.94
N ILE A 252 -21.87 19.00 18.43
CA ILE A 252 -21.93 18.56 17.03
C ILE A 252 -23.00 17.47 16.87
N GLY A 253 -23.77 17.55 15.79
CA GLY A 253 -24.75 16.50 15.50
C GLY A 253 -24.08 15.17 15.14
N SER A 254 -24.81 14.04 15.28
CA SER A 254 -24.40 12.80 14.62
C SER A 254 -24.79 12.88 13.15
N GLY A 255 -23.82 12.94 12.24
CA GLY A 255 -24.07 12.71 10.83
C GLY A 255 -24.20 11.20 10.60
N ARG A 256 -25.41 10.67 10.42
CA ARG A 256 -25.55 9.30 9.91
C ARG A 256 -25.22 9.33 8.42
N LEU A 257 -24.13 8.69 8.02
CA LEU A 257 -23.77 8.56 6.62
C LEU A 257 -24.90 7.82 5.90
N PHE A 258 -25.50 8.43 4.89
CA PHE A 258 -26.41 7.74 3.99
C PHE A 258 -26.21 8.27 2.58
N ILE A 259 -25.60 7.46 1.73
CA ILE A 259 -25.34 7.78 0.34
C ILE A 259 -26.00 6.73 -0.52
N VAL A 260 -26.75 7.16 -1.51
CA VAL A 260 -27.29 6.28 -2.57
C VAL A 260 -26.70 6.76 -3.90
N LYS A 261 -26.03 5.87 -4.62
CA LYS A 261 -25.31 6.16 -5.86
C LYS A 261 -25.78 5.22 -6.97
N PRO A 262 -26.93 5.50 -7.62
CA PRO A 262 -27.30 4.82 -8.85
C PRO A 262 -26.32 5.14 -9.97
N TYR A 263 -26.20 4.19 -10.90
CA TYR A 263 -25.49 4.41 -12.15
C TYR A 263 -26.22 3.82 -13.35
N GLY A 264 -25.97 4.43 -14.52
CA GLY A 264 -26.31 3.89 -15.82
C GLY A 264 -25.04 3.68 -16.65
N LEU A 265 -25.00 2.59 -17.40
CA LEU A 265 -23.86 2.21 -18.22
C LEU A 265 -24.34 1.71 -19.58
N ALA A 266 -23.89 2.40 -20.64
CA ALA A 266 -24.02 1.95 -22.01
C ALA A 266 -22.66 1.45 -22.49
N ARG A 267 -22.61 0.22 -23.02
CA ARG A 267 -21.39 -0.36 -23.58
C ARG A 267 -21.60 -0.81 -25.01
N TYR A 268 -20.50 -0.82 -25.76
CA TYR A 268 -20.32 -1.56 -26.99
C TYR A 268 -19.06 -2.40 -26.82
N ASP A 269 -19.20 -3.72 -26.89
CA ASP A 269 -18.11 -4.68 -26.69
C ASP A 269 -17.99 -5.58 -27.92
N LYS A 270 -16.79 -5.70 -28.47
CA LYS A 270 -16.49 -6.60 -29.58
C LYS A 270 -15.21 -7.36 -29.30
N GLN A 271 -15.33 -8.68 -29.11
CA GLN A 271 -14.20 -9.57 -28.96
C GLN A 271 -13.91 -10.37 -30.23
N THR A 272 -12.65 -10.73 -30.47
CA THR A 272 -12.27 -11.58 -31.61
C THR A 272 -13.01 -12.91 -31.56
N GLY A 273 -13.68 -13.27 -32.67
CA GLY A 273 -14.43 -14.52 -32.78
C GLY A 273 -15.82 -14.49 -32.14
N GLN A 274 -16.25 -13.36 -31.57
CA GLN A 274 -17.59 -13.18 -31.01
C GLN A 274 -18.37 -12.07 -31.76
N ALA A 275 -19.70 -12.14 -31.69
CA ALA A 275 -20.57 -11.08 -32.20
C ALA A 275 -20.48 -9.84 -31.29
N PRO A 276 -20.57 -8.61 -31.85
CA PRO A 276 -20.59 -7.42 -31.01
C PRO A 276 -21.83 -7.40 -30.12
N LEU A 277 -21.64 -6.95 -28.88
CA LEU A 277 -22.68 -6.78 -27.88
C LEU A 277 -22.84 -5.28 -27.56
N SER A 278 -24.05 -4.87 -27.19
CA SER A 278 -24.31 -3.48 -26.78
C SER A 278 -25.17 -3.43 -25.53
N PRO A 279 -24.67 -3.92 -24.38
CA PRO A 279 -25.48 -4.02 -23.18
C PRO A 279 -25.76 -2.62 -22.60
N LEU A 280 -27.01 -2.45 -22.18
CA LEU A 280 -27.46 -1.34 -21.35
C LEU A 280 -27.67 -1.90 -19.95
N THR A 281 -26.90 -1.40 -19.00
CA THR A 281 -26.92 -1.87 -17.60
C THR A 281 -27.12 -0.70 -16.66
N ALA A 282 -27.74 -0.96 -15.52
CA ALA A 282 -27.87 -0.02 -14.42
C ALA A 282 -27.64 -0.77 -13.11
N GLY A 283 -27.18 -0.06 -12.10
CA GLY A 283 -26.95 -0.60 -10.78
C GLY A 283 -27.02 0.49 -9.73
N VAL A 284 -26.80 0.12 -8.48
CA VAL A 284 -26.86 1.05 -7.36
C VAL A 284 -25.90 0.61 -6.27
N ASP A 285 -25.17 1.58 -5.74
CA ASP A 285 -24.38 1.44 -4.53
C ASP A 285 -25.04 2.24 -3.40
N ILE A 286 -25.06 1.70 -2.19
CA ILE A 286 -25.62 2.35 -1.00
C ILE A 286 -24.58 2.27 0.11
N LYS A 287 -24.20 3.41 0.69
CA LYS A 287 -23.44 3.48 1.93
C LYS A 287 -24.37 3.91 3.06
N TYR A 288 -24.43 3.14 4.14
CA TYR A 288 -25.29 3.44 5.28
C TYR A 288 -24.57 3.23 6.61
N GLY A 289 -24.32 4.33 7.32
CA GLY A 289 -23.80 4.33 8.69
C GLY A 289 -24.87 3.87 9.67
N LEU A 290 -24.88 2.58 10.00
CA LEU A 290 -25.77 1.98 11.01
C LEU A 290 -25.55 2.60 12.38
N SER A 291 -24.30 2.94 12.69
CA SER A 291 -23.91 3.73 13.85
C SER A 291 -22.67 4.55 13.49
N SER A 292 -22.20 5.35 14.43
CA SER A 292 -20.96 6.12 14.35
C SER A 292 -19.67 5.32 14.22
N SER A 293 -19.77 3.99 14.32
CA SER A 293 -18.62 3.10 14.21
C SER A 293 -18.95 1.86 13.40
N LEU A 294 -20.08 1.82 12.68
CA LEU A 294 -20.49 0.69 11.82
C LEU A 294 -21.05 1.20 10.50
N LEU A 295 -20.43 0.80 9.40
CA LEU A 295 -20.78 1.14 8.03
C LEU A 295 -21.29 -0.10 7.29
N LEU A 296 -22.43 0.03 6.63
CA LEU A 296 -22.99 -0.96 5.72
C LEU A 296 -22.88 -0.45 4.28
N ASN A 297 -22.07 -1.11 3.46
CA ASN A 297 -22.01 -0.93 2.02
C ASN A 297 -22.87 -2.00 1.34
N LEU A 298 -23.75 -1.60 0.44
CA LEU A 298 -24.56 -2.49 -0.38
C LEU A 298 -24.31 -2.16 -1.83
N THR A 299 -24.27 -3.18 -2.67
CA THR A 299 -24.21 -3.00 -4.12
C THR A 299 -25.19 -3.91 -4.83
N GLY A 300 -25.80 -3.40 -5.90
CA GLY A 300 -26.74 -4.12 -6.74
C GLY A 300 -26.34 -4.01 -8.21
N ASN A 301 -26.17 -5.17 -8.85
CA ASN A 301 -25.74 -5.34 -10.24
C ASN A 301 -24.42 -4.63 -10.57
N THR A 302 -23.45 -4.64 -9.65
CA THR A 302 -22.24 -3.81 -9.74
C THR A 302 -21.40 -4.06 -10.99
N ASP A 303 -20.72 -3.01 -11.43
CA ASP A 303 -19.86 -2.99 -12.61
C ASP A 303 -18.61 -2.16 -12.34
N PHE A 304 -17.50 -2.59 -12.95
CA PHE A 304 -16.17 -2.03 -12.76
C PHE A 304 -15.60 -1.42 -14.04
N ALA A 305 -16.45 -0.94 -14.95
CA ALA A 305 -16.01 -0.36 -16.23
C ALA A 305 -15.22 0.94 -16.06
N ASP A 306 -15.35 1.60 -14.90
CA ASP A 306 -14.63 2.80 -14.49
C ASP A 306 -13.27 2.53 -13.82
N ALA A 307 -12.96 1.28 -13.49
CA ALA A 307 -11.65 0.89 -13.00
C ALA A 307 -10.57 1.11 -14.08
N GLU A 308 -9.40 1.53 -13.65
CA GLU A 308 -8.27 1.74 -14.56
C GLU A 308 -7.74 0.42 -15.12
N VAL A 309 -7.25 0.46 -16.35
CA VAL A 309 -6.63 -0.71 -16.99
C VAL A 309 -5.34 -1.04 -16.26
N ASP A 310 -5.15 -2.32 -15.94
CA ASP A 310 -3.93 -2.79 -15.28
C ASP A 310 -2.76 -2.90 -16.25
N LEU A 311 -1.57 -2.56 -15.77
CA LEU A 311 -0.31 -2.84 -16.44
C LEU A 311 0.11 -4.25 -16.04
N GLN A 312 0.06 -5.22 -16.94
CA GLN A 312 0.55 -6.57 -16.64
C GLN A 312 2.06 -6.66 -16.91
N PRO A 313 2.88 -7.06 -15.91
CA PRO A 313 4.28 -7.34 -16.15
C PRO A 313 4.44 -8.66 -16.93
N PHE A 314 5.50 -8.76 -17.73
CA PHE A 314 5.90 -10.03 -18.33
C PHE A 314 6.44 -10.95 -17.24
N ASN A 315 5.72 -12.03 -16.95
CA ASN A 315 6.08 -12.91 -15.85
C ASN A 315 7.25 -13.82 -16.25
N ILE A 316 8.37 -13.66 -15.56
CA ILE A 316 9.60 -14.46 -15.74
C ILE A 316 9.83 -15.45 -14.58
N THR A 317 8.84 -15.59 -13.70
CA THR A 317 8.90 -16.42 -12.50
C THR A 317 7.85 -17.54 -12.58
N PRO A 318 8.01 -18.64 -11.82
CA PRO A 318 6.99 -19.69 -11.73
C PRO A 318 5.80 -19.30 -10.83
N PHE A 319 5.76 -18.09 -10.27
CA PHE A 319 4.76 -17.66 -9.29
C PHE A 319 3.63 -16.87 -9.95
N LYS A 320 2.49 -16.77 -9.26
CA LYS A 320 1.35 -15.95 -9.68
C LYS A 320 1.72 -14.48 -9.57
N VAL A 321 1.17 -13.65 -10.45
CA VAL A 321 1.36 -12.19 -10.40
C VAL A 321 0.30 -11.57 -9.48
N TYR A 322 0.76 -10.80 -8.50
CA TYR A 322 -0.11 -9.97 -7.66
C TYR A 322 -0.53 -8.70 -8.42
N LEU A 323 -1.81 -8.36 -8.36
CA LEU A 323 -2.36 -7.14 -8.95
C LEU A 323 -3.26 -6.47 -7.91
N PRO A 324 -3.00 -5.21 -7.50
CA PRO A 324 -3.79 -4.57 -6.45
C PRO A 324 -5.27 -4.44 -6.84
N GLU A 325 -6.15 -4.41 -5.85
CA GLU A 325 -7.57 -4.12 -6.06
C GLU A 325 -7.75 -2.66 -6.50
N LYS A 326 -8.68 -2.40 -7.42
CA LYS A 326 -8.99 -1.05 -7.95
C LYS A 326 -10.48 -0.72 -7.96
N ARG A 327 -11.31 -1.64 -7.47
CA ARG A 327 -12.77 -1.55 -7.56
C ARG A 327 -13.35 -0.98 -6.28
N GLY A 328 -14.07 0.14 -6.38
CA GLY A 328 -14.54 0.91 -5.22
C GLY A 328 -15.29 0.11 -4.14
N PHE A 329 -16.18 -0.82 -4.53
CA PHE A 329 -16.89 -1.66 -3.56
C PHE A 329 -15.95 -2.49 -2.66
N PHE A 330 -14.81 -2.95 -3.19
CA PHE A 330 -13.86 -3.78 -2.45
C PHE A 330 -12.74 -2.98 -1.78
N LEU A 331 -12.57 -1.71 -2.12
CA LEU A 331 -11.54 -0.83 -1.55
C LEU A 331 -12.00 -0.15 -0.27
N GLU A 332 -13.31 0.11 -0.14
CA GLU A 332 -13.87 0.79 1.02
C GLU A 332 -13.60 0.00 2.30
N ASN A 333 -12.78 0.54 3.22
CA ASN A 333 -12.40 -0.13 4.47
C ASN A 333 -11.79 -1.55 4.29
N ALA A 334 -11.16 -1.82 3.14
CA ALA A 334 -10.53 -3.11 2.83
C ALA A 334 -9.54 -3.57 3.91
N GLY A 335 -8.90 -2.62 4.60
CA GLY A 335 -8.00 -2.85 5.74
C GLY A 335 -8.59 -3.71 6.85
N VAL A 336 -9.92 -3.69 7.07
CA VAL A 336 -10.59 -4.53 8.07
C VAL A 336 -10.40 -6.01 7.77
N PHE A 337 -10.41 -6.39 6.49
CA PHE A 337 -10.28 -7.76 6.01
C PHE A 337 -8.83 -8.19 5.74
N LYS A 338 -7.82 -7.39 6.08
CA LYS A 338 -6.43 -7.81 5.94
C LYS A 338 -6.13 -8.99 6.90
N PHE A 339 -5.58 -10.06 6.33
CA PHE A 339 -5.03 -11.23 7.03
C PHE A 339 -3.77 -11.67 6.25
N PRO A 340 -2.61 -11.08 6.56
CA PRO A 340 -1.35 -11.46 5.92
C PRO A 340 -0.94 -12.86 6.37
N LEU A 341 -0.30 -13.61 5.48
CA LEU A 341 0.24 -14.94 5.77
C LEU A 341 1.78 -14.95 5.86
N GLY A 342 2.41 -13.77 5.89
CA GLY A 342 3.87 -13.59 5.96
C GLY A 342 4.23 -12.16 5.55
N ASP A 343 5.51 -11.91 5.31
CA ASP A 343 6.03 -10.62 4.81
C ASP A 343 5.91 -10.47 3.27
N ASN A 344 5.42 -11.49 2.58
CA ASN A 344 5.12 -11.45 1.15
C ASN A 344 3.66 -10.98 0.87
N GLN A 345 3.23 -11.02 -0.39
CA GLN A 345 1.87 -10.63 -0.79
C GLN A 345 0.78 -11.68 -0.47
N ASP A 346 1.14 -12.77 0.23
CA ASP A 346 0.20 -13.82 0.57
C ASP A 346 -0.79 -13.35 1.63
N GLN A 347 -2.06 -13.61 1.38
CA GLN A 347 -3.15 -13.20 2.26
C GLN A 347 -4.30 -14.19 2.19
N LEU A 348 -4.95 -14.41 3.33
CA LEU A 348 -6.04 -15.38 3.45
C LEU A 348 -7.30 -14.95 2.69
N PHE A 349 -7.47 -13.65 2.46
CA PHE A 349 -8.55 -13.06 1.69
C PHE A 349 -7.99 -11.99 0.75
N PHE A 350 -8.33 -12.11 -0.53
CA PHE A 350 -7.95 -11.20 -1.61
C PHE A 350 -9.17 -10.96 -2.51
N SER A 351 -9.79 -9.79 -2.35
CA SER A 351 -11.05 -9.42 -3.01
C SER A 351 -11.04 -9.54 -4.53
N ARG A 352 -9.86 -9.45 -5.15
CA ARG A 352 -9.66 -9.61 -6.59
C ARG A 352 -9.98 -11.01 -7.10
N GLN A 353 -10.06 -12.01 -6.23
CA GLN A 353 -10.58 -13.35 -6.57
C GLN A 353 -12.10 -13.35 -6.82
N ILE A 354 -12.83 -12.31 -6.40
CA ILE A 354 -14.28 -12.21 -6.54
C ILE A 354 -14.61 -11.36 -7.78
N GLY A 355 -15.42 -11.90 -8.69
CA GLY A 355 -15.90 -11.17 -9.85
C GLY A 355 -14.88 -11.03 -10.99
N ILE A 356 -13.81 -11.82 -10.99
CA ILE A 356 -12.81 -11.89 -12.05
C ILE A 356 -12.47 -13.36 -12.33
N ASP A 357 -12.46 -13.75 -13.60
CA ASP A 357 -11.98 -15.05 -14.04
C ASP A 357 -10.45 -15.12 -13.90
N SER A 358 -9.95 -16.09 -13.14
CA SER A 358 -8.54 -16.23 -12.80
C SER A 358 -7.64 -16.72 -13.95
N VAL A 359 -8.19 -17.01 -15.13
CA VAL A 359 -7.45 -17.50 -16.30
C VAL A 359 -7.46 -16.46 -17.41
N THR A 360 -8.63 -15.91 -17.69
CA THR A 360 -8.90 -14.97 -18.78
C THR A 360 -8.88 -13.52 -18.33
N GLY A 361 -8.99 -13.24 -17.03
CA GLY A 361 -9.15 -11.88 -16.50
C GLY A 361 -10.49 -11.22 -16.82
N ASN A 362 -11.45 -11.96 -17.39
CA ASN A 362 -12.78 -11.44 -17.69
C ASN A 362 -13.53 -11.10 -16.41
N GLN A 363 -14.28 -9.99 -16.42
CA GLN A 363 -15.19 -9.67 -15.33
C GLN A 363 -16.31 -10.73 -15.28
N VAL A 364 -16.52 -11.28 -14.10
CA VAL A 364 -17.68 -12.11 -13.77
C VAL A 364 -18.69 -11.18 -13.09
N PRO A 365 -19.87 -10.94 -13.68
CA PRO A 365 -20.80 -9.95 -13.15
C PRO A 365 -21.29 -10.31 -11.75
N VAL A 366 -21.32 -9.31 -10.88
CA VAL A 366 -21.81 -9.44 -9.50
C VAL A 366 -23.29 -9.04 -9.48
N ASN A 367 -24.15 -9.93 -9.01
CA ASN A 367 -25.59 -9.67 -8.86
C ASN A 367 -25.86 -8.66 -7.74
N GLY A 368 -25.14 -8.81 -6.64
CA GLY A 368 -25.19 -7.92 -5.51
C GLY A 368 -24.16 -8.32 -4.47
N GLY A 369 -23.91 -7.41 -3.54
CA GLY A 369 -23.01 -7.62 -2.43
C GLY A 369 -23.42 -6.77 -1.25
N ALA A 370 -23.09 -7.25 -0.06
CA ALA A 370 -23.24 -6.53 1.18
C ALA A 370 -21.93 -6.63 1.97
N GLU A 371 -21.53 -5.53 2.58
CA GLU A 371 -20.34 -5.45 3.39
C GLU A 371 -20.66 -4.60 4.63
N LEU A 372 -20.43 -5.16 5.81
CA LEU A 372 -20.57 -4.49 7.10
C LEU A 372 -19.21 -4.42 7.78
N THR A 373 -18.70 -3.21 7.98
CA THR A 373 -17.40 -2.99 8.62
C THR A 373 -17.52 -2.00 9.76
N GLY A 374 -16.64 -2.13 10.75
CA GLY A 374 -16.50 -1.14 11.81
C GLY A 374 -16.05 -1.72 13.14
N THR A 375 -16.25 -0.96 14.21
CA THR A 375 -15.74 -1.27 15.56
C THR A 375 -16.83 -1.11 16.62
N VAL A 376 -16.90 -2.06 17.55
CA VAL A 376 -17.78 -2.02 18.73
C VAL A 376 -16.92 -2.23 19.98
N GLY A 377 -16.63 -1.14 20.68
CA GLY A 377 -15.70 -1.16 21.81
C GLY A 377 -14.28 -1.46 21.34
N ARG A 378 -13.73 -2.62 21.73
CA ARG A 378 -12.40 -3.09 21.32
C ARG A 378 -12.43 -4.06 20.14
N LEU A 379 -13.62 -4.51 19.76
CA LEU A 379 -13.83 -5.50 18.71
C LEU A 379 -14.08 -4.79 17.38
N GLU A 380 -13.19 -5.02 16.43
CA GLU A 380 -13.37 -4.65 15.03
C GLU A 380 -13.96 -5.85 14.26
N LEU A 381 -14.96 -5.57 13.43
CA LEU A 381 -15.76 -6.55 12.69
C LEU A 381 -15.77 -6.18 11.21
N GLY A 382 -15.56 -7.18 10.35
CA GLY A 382 -15.86 -7.13 8.93
C GLY A 382 -16.72 -8.34 8.54
N VAL A 383 -17.83 -8.12 7.86
CA VAL A 383 -18.67 -9.17 7.27
C VAL A 383 -18.93 -8.81 5.82
N MET A 384 -18.71 -9.72 4.89
CA MET A 384 -18.97 -9.50 3.47
C MET A 384 -19.69 -10.71 2.88
N ASP A 385 -20.68 -10.46 2.03
CA ASP A 385 -21.39 -11.47 1.24
C ASP A 385 -21.54 -10.96 -0.19
N VAL A 386 -21.06 -11.71 -1.18
CA VAL A 386 -21.08 -11.32 -2.59
C VAL A 386 -21.59 -12.48 -3.45
N ASP A 387 -22.54 -12.18 -4.33
CA ASP A 387 -23.13 -13.14 -5.27
C ASP A 387 -22.73 -12.81 -6.71
N THR A 388 -22.15 -13.78 -7.42
CA THR A 388 -21.74 -13.66 -8.83
C THR A 388 -22.59 -14.56 -9.71
N ARG A 389 -23.01 -14.07 -10.88
CA ARG A 389 -23.72 -14.89 -11.87
C ARG A 389 -22.75 -15.65 -12.77
N SER A 390 -23.22 -16.76 -13.34
CA SER A 390 -22.45 -17.52 -14.33
C SER A 390 -22.06 -16.64 -15.54
N SER A 391 -20.81 -16.72 -15.96
CA SER A 391 -20.29 -15.96 -17.10
C SER A 391 -19.14 -16.71 -17.79
N GLY A 392 -19.32 -17.03 -19.06
CA GLY A 392 -18.36 -17.82 -19.83
C GLY A 392 -18.11 -19.19 -19.18
N PRO A 393 -16.84 -19.57 -18.88
CA PRO A 393 -16.52 -20.82 -18.21
C PRO A 393 -16.80 -20.79 -16.70
N ASN A 394 -17.12 -19.63 -16.11
CA ASN A 394 -17.31 -19.49 -14.67
C ASN A 394 -18.75 -19.82 -14.28
N PRO A 395 -18.97 -20.76 -13.34
CA PRO A 395 -20.28 -21.00 -12.75
C PRO A 395 -20.73 -19.82 -11.89
N HIS A 396 -22.00 -19.85 -11.47
CA HIS A 396 -22.48 -19.00 -10.37
C HIS A 396 -21.70 -19.33 -9.09
N ALA A 397 -21.40 -18.30 -8.29
CA ALA A 397 -20.77 -18.48 -6.99
C ALA A 397 -21.27 -17.46 -5.96
N ASN A 398 -21.22 -17.85 -4.69
CA ASN A 398 -21.45 -16.98 -3.54
C ASN A 398 -20.21 -16.99 -2.65
N PHE A 399 -19.84 -15.83 -2.10
CA PHE A 399 -18.66 -15.64 -1.28
C PHE A 399 -19.07 -14.97 0.02
N ALA A 400 -18.85 -15.63 1.16
CA ALA A 400 -19.09 -15.10 2.48
C ALA A 400 -17.77 -15.00 3.26
N ILE A 401 -17.51 -13.85 3.88
CA ILE A 401 -16.30 -13.54 4.62
C ILE A 401 -16.68 -12.94 5.97
N VAL A 402 -16.05 -13.40 7.04
CA VAL A 402 -16.19 -12.85 8.39
C VAL A 402 -14.81 -12.65 8.99
N ARG A 403 -14.56 -11.47 9.53
CA ARG A 403 -13.33 -11.06 10.17
C ARG A 403 -13.64 -10.40 11.50
N LEU A 404 -12.99 -10.86 12.57
CA LEU A 404 -13.07 -10.30 13.91
C LEU A 404 -11.65 -10.01 14.41
N LYS A 405 -11.42 -8.82 14.95
CA LYS A 405 -10.14 -8.44 15.59
C LYS A 405 -10.44 -7.79 16.94
N GLU A 406 -9.85 -8.30 18.01
CA GLU A 406 -9.91 -7.67 19.33
C GLU A 406 -8.61 -6.88 19.57
N SER A 407 -8.78 -5.58 19.76
CA SER A 407 -7.66 -4.67 20.08
C SER A 407 -7.12 -4.94 21.47
N LEU A 408 -5.80 -4.99 21.63
CA LEU A 408 -5.14 -5.24 22.91
C LEU A 408 -4.59 -3.95 23.54
N TRP A 409 -3.61 -3.34 22.89
CA TRP A 409 -3.00 -2.05 23.21
C TRP A 409 -2.58 -1.39 21.88
N PRO A 410 -2.08 -0.13 21.85
CA PRO A 410 -1.81 0.56 20.59
C PRO A 410 -0.96 -0.26 19.62
N GLY A 411 -1.46 -0.40 18.39
CA GLY A 411 -0.84 -1.20 17.33
C GLY A 411 -0.91 -2.72 17.49
N SER A 412 -1.64 -3.26 18.48
CA SER A 412 -1.66 -4.70 18.78
C SER A 412 -3.07 -5.30 18.83
N TYR A 413 -3.25 -6.50 18.26
CA TYR A 413 -4.52 -7.22 18.22
C TYR A 413 -4.34 -8.74 18.17
N VAL A 414 -5.45 -9.43 18.43
CA VAL A 414 -5.66 -10.84 18.08
C VAL A 414 -6.91 -10.94 17.20
N GLY A 415 -6.88 -11.78 16.19
CA GLY A 415 -7.94 -11.86 15.21
C GLY A 415 -8.27 -13.29 14.77
N VAL A 416 -9.47 -13.45 14.24
CA VAL A 416 -9.93 -14.64 13.54
C VAL A 416 -10.59 -14.26 12.22
N MET A 417 -10.50 -15.13 11.22
CA MET A 417 -11.16 -14.97 9.93
C MET A 417 -11.76 -16.28 9.47
N GLY A 418 -12.92 -16.20 8.81
CA GLY A 418 -13.50 -17.29 8.04
C GLY A 418 -13.90 -16.82 6.65
N THR A 419 -13.66 -17.64 5.63
CA THR A 419 -14.16 -17.45 4.27
C THR A 419 -14.89 -18.72 3.80
N ASP A 420 -15.97 -18.55 3.06
CA ASP A 420 -16.75 -19.60 2.41
C ASP A 420 -17.02 -19.17 0.97
N LYS A 421 -16.56 -19.96 0.00
CA LYS A 421 -16.98 -19.90 -1.40
C LYS A 421 -17.92 -21.07 -1.63
N GLN A 422 -19.09 -20.83 -2.19
CA GLN A 422 -19.97 -21.86 -2.74
C GLN A 422 -20.13 -21.64 -4.23
N SER A 423 -20.09 -22.70 -5.01
CA SER A 423 -20.04 -22.64 -6.48
C SER A 423 -20.98 -23.67 -7.09
N GLY A 424 -21.49 -23.34 -8.27
CA GLY A 424 -22.25 -24.29 -9.11
C GLY A 424 -21.40 -25.37 -9.77
N ASP A 425 -20.07 -25.36 -9.63
CA ASP A 425 -19.20 -26.44 -10.10
C ASP A 425 -19.36 -27.68 -9.21
N VAL A 426 -19.65 -28.84 -9.80
CA VAL A 426 -19.80 -30.10 -9.07
C VAL A 426 -18.46 -30.62 -8.54
N LEU A 427 -17.35 -30.32 -9.23
CA LEU A 427 -16.00 -30.74 -8.83
C LEU A 427 -15.38 -29.77 -7.82
N ASP A 428 -15.79 -28.51 -7.84
CA ASP A 428 -15.32 -27.43 -6.97
C ASP A 428 -16.50 -26.71 -6.31
N SER A 429 -17.35 -27.49 -5.63
CA SER A 429 -18.64 -26.98 -5.10
C SER A 429 -18.50 -26.02 -3.91
N PHE A 430 -17.40 -26.11 -3.16
CA PHE A 430 -17.13 -25.19 -2.05
C PHE A 430 -15.64 -25.08 -1.72
N ASN A 431 -15.26 -23.97 -1.11
CA ASN A 431 -13.95 -23.80 -0.47
C ASN A 431 -14.13 -23.01 0.82
N ARG A 432 -13.68 -23.57 1.95
CA ARG A 432 -13.79 -22.95 3.27
C ARG A 432 -12.43 -22.76 3.87
N THR A 433 -12.16 -21.56 4.35
CA THR A 433 -10.90 -21.26 5.02
C THR A 433 -11.18 -20.64 6.37
N VAL A 434 -10.43 -21.05 7.38
CA VAL A 434 -10.47 -20.45 8.72
C VAL A 434 -9.06 -20.19 9.19
N GLY A 435 -8.82 -19.04 9.81
CA GLY A 435 -7.54 -18.68 10.39
C GLY A 435 -7.65 -17.84 11.65
N ALA A 436 -6.57 -17.83 12.41
CA ALA A 436 -6.35 -16.96 13.55
C ALA A 436 -4.97 -16.31 13.43
N ASP A 437 -4.86 -15.05 13.80
CA ASP A 437 -3.65 -14.26 13.68
C ASP A 437 -3.50 -13.26 14.84
N THR A 438 -2.29 -12.72 14.98
CA THR A 438 -1.99 -11.69 15.96
C THR A 438 -0.89 -10.78 15.45
N ARG A 439 -0.96 -9.53 15.90
CA ARG A 439 0.10 -8.54 15.81
C ARG A 439 0.34 -7.98 17.19
N LEU A 440 1.57 -8.04 17.68
CA LEU A 440 1.95 -7.51 18.98
C LEU A 440 3.11 -6.53 18.83
N VAL A 441 2.85 -5.25 19.05
CA VAL A 441 3.85 -4.19 19.11
C VAL A 441 4.39 -4.11 20.55
N LEU A 442 5.66 -4.47 20.73
CA LEU A 442 6.35 -4.57 22.00
C LEU A 442 7.44 -3.50 22.08
N PHE A 443 7.54 -2.81 23.22
CA PHE A 443 8.58 -1.80 23.47
C PHE A 443 8.71 -0.71 22.39
N LYS A 444 7.63 -0.44 21.64
CA LYS A 444 7.51 0.48 20.49
C LYS A 444 8.28 0.11 19.21
N ASP A 445 9.37 -0.66 19.33
CA ASP A 445 10.31 -0.91 18.23
C ASP A 445 10.28 -2.37 17.74
N TRP A 446 9.69 -3.28 18.51
CA TRP A 446 9.54 -4.69 18.16
C TRP A 446 8.09 -4.99 17.75
N THR A 447 7.93 -5.82 16.74
CA THR A 447 6.63 -6.27 16.27
C THR A 447 6.69 -7.77 16.03
N LEU A 448 5.79 -8.52 16.69
CA LEU A 448 5.57 -9.94 16.43
C LEU A 448 4.26 -10.09 15.66
N ASP A 449 4.33 -10.62 14.45
CA ASP A 449 3.17 -11.06 13.68
C ASP A 449 3.17 -12.60 13.66
N ALA A 450 2.01 -13.25 13.85
CA ALA A 450 1.91 -14.70 13.80
C ALA A 450 0.51 -15.15 13.38
N HIS A 451 0.42 -16.29 12.70
CA HIS A 451 -0.84 -16.82 12.20
C HIS A 451 -0.87 -18.35 12.12
N ILE A 452 -2.08 -18.87 12.09
CA ILE A 452 -2.39 -20.25 11.74
C ILE A 452 -3.68 -20.27 10.92
N ALA A 453 -3.69 -21.00 9.81
CA ALA A 453 -4.84 -21.12 8.93
C ALA A 453 -5.00 -22.54 8.38
N GLY A 454 -6.22 -22.88 7.99
CA GLY A 454 -6.55 -24.15 7.35
C GLY A 454 -7.65 -24.01 6.32
N THR A 455 -7.56 -24.80 5.25
CA THR A 455 -8.51 -24.82 4.14
C THR A 455 -9.21 -26.18 4.07
N HIS A 456 -10.49 -26.16 3.71
CA HIS A 456 -11.32 -27.34 3.52
C HIS A 456 -12.08 -27.22 2.20
N SER A 457 -11.84 -28.16 1.31
CA SER A 457 -12.42 -28.26 -0.03
C SER A 457 -12.87 -29.70 -0.32
N PRO A 458 -13.67 -29.94 -1.37
CA PRO A 458 -14.07 -31.28 -1.80
C PRO A 458 -12.89 -32.26 -1.85
N GLY A 459 -13.11 -33.46 -1.32
CA GLY A 459 -12.07 -34.49 -1.19
C GLY A 459 -11.21 -34.39 0.08
N ASN A 460 -11.26 -33.26 0.80
CA ASN A 460 -10.58 -33.01 2.08
C ASN A 460 -9.10 -33.45 2.08
N PRO A 461 -8.25 -32.85 1.23
CA PRO A 461 -6.86 -33.24 1.09
C PRO A 461 -6.07 -32.96 2.38
N SER A 462 -5.12 -33.84 2.71
CA SER A 462 -4.23 -33.67 3.88
C SER A 462 -3.17 -32.59 3.65
N GLY A 463 -2.69 -31.93 4.72
CA GLY A 463 -1.68 -30.88 4.59
C GLY A 463 -2.25 -29.58 4.00
N ALA A 464 -3.49 -29.26 4.37
CA ALA A 464 -4.24 -28.08 3.94
C ALA A 464 -4.18 -26.98 5.01
N ASN A 465 -2.97 -26.69 5.52
CA ASN A 465 -2.75 -25.75 6.61
C ASN A 465 -1.52 -24.88 6.36
N ASP A 466 -1.52 -23.68 6.95
CA ASP A 466 -0.44 -22.72 6.92
C ASP A 466 -0.20 -22.20 8.34
N VAL A 467 1.07 -22.06 8.73
CA VAL A 467 1.46 -21.53 10.04
C VAL A 467 2.73 -20.71 9.89
N GLY A 468 2.75 -19.52 10.46
CA GLY A 468 3.93 -18.67 10.40
C GLY A 468 4.03 -17.69 11.54
N ALA A 469 5.23 -17.16 11.72
CA ALA A 469 5.51 -16.05 12.62
C ALA A 469 6.68 -15.24 12.09
N SER A 470 6.59 -13.93 12.23
CA SER A 470 7.66 -12.98 11.92
C SER A 470 7.92 -12.04 13.09
N LEU A 471 9.19 -11.68 13.26
CA LEU A 471 9.64 -10.72 14.26
C LEU A 471 10.37 -9.58 13.53
N THR A 472 9.81 -8.39 13.62
CA THR A 472 10.38 -7.17 13.04
C THR A 472 10.93 -6.27 14.14
N TYR A 473 12.11 -5.69 13.91
CA TYR A 473 12.68 -4.60 14.70
C TYR A 473 12.92 -3.39 13.79
N ARG A 474 12.44 -2.21 14.20
CA ARG A 474 12.65 -0.96 13.43
C ARG A 474 13.26 0.13 14.29
N SER A 475 14.28 0.79 13.76
CA SER A 475 14.97 1.89 14.45
C SER A 475 15.57 2.89 13.44
N ASN A 476 16.17 3.98 13.93
CA ASN A 476 16.80 4.98 13.06
C ASN A 476 18.09 4.47 12.37
N TRP A 477 18.66 3.33 12.78
CA TRP A 477 19.96 2.83 12.27
C TRP A 477 19.95 1.37 11.82
N LEU A 478 18.92 0.62 12.20
CA LEU A 478 18.75 -0.79 11.84
C LEU A 478 17.26 -1.10 11.70
N ASP A 479 16.92 -1.74 10.59
CA ASP A 479 15.69 -2.49 10.42
C ASP A 479 16.03 -3.97 10.27
N GLY A 480 15.25 -4.84 10.88
CA GLY A 480 15.46 -6.28 10.79
C GLY A 480 14.16 -7.05 10.84
N LEU A 481 14.10 -8.13 10.06
CA LEU A 481 12.98 -9.05 9.96
C LEU A 481 13.52 -10.47 10.04
N VAL A 482 12.88 -11.32 10.85
CA VAL A 482 13.06 -12.77 10.79
C VAL A 482 11.69 -13.43 10.73
N GLU A 483 11.46 -14.26 9.73
CA GLU A 483 10.23 -15.01 9.55
C GLU A 483 10.51 -16.51 9.45
N ARG A 484 9.61 -17.31 10.02
CA ARG A 484 9.49 -18.74 9.78
C ARG A 484 8.06 -19.06 9.43
N ARG A 485 7.84 -19.70 8.28
CA ARG A 485 6.50 -20.09 7.81
C ARG A 485 6.52 -21.48 7.20
N ARG A 486 5.47 -22.25 7.44
CA ARG A 486 5.26 -23.55 6.82
C ARG A 486 3.89 -23.60 6.16
N THR A 487 3.87 -23.75 4.85
CA THR A 487 2.68 -23.89 4.00
C THR A 487 2.55 -25.33 3.53
N GLY A 488 1.43 -25.97 3.85
CA GLY A 488 1.17 -27.34 3.43
C GLY A 488 0.95 -27.49 1.91
N PRO A 489 1.12 -28.69 1.36
CA PRO A 489 1.02 -28.93 -0.09
C PRO A 489 -0.39 -28.73 -0.66
N ASN A 490 -1.43 -28.80 0.17
CA ASN A 490 -2.82 -28.67 -0.27
C ASN A 490 -3.53 -27.48 0.39
N PHE A 491 -2.77 -26.53 0.95
CA PHE A 491 -3.34 -25.28 1.46
C PHE A 491 -3.75 -24.40 0.27
N ASN A 492 -5.05 -24.21 0.08
CA ASN A 492 -5.60 -23.53 -1.09
C ASN A 492 -6.79 -22.63 -0.70
N PRO A 493 -6.54 -21.42 -0.17
CA PRO A 493 -7.59 -20.45 0.06
C PRO A 493 -8.02 -19.85 -1.29
N GLU A 494 -9.14 -20.30 -1.85
CA GLU A 494 -9.56 -19.89 -3.20
C GLU A 494 -10.01 -18.43 -3.29
N VAL A 495 -10.42 -17.86 -2.16
CA VAL A 495 -10.73 -16.42 -2.04
C VAL A 495 -9.51 -15.63 -1.53
N GLY A 496 -8.36 -16.27 -1.36
CA GLY A 496 -7.10 -15.66 -0.93
C GLY A 496 -6.09 -15.53 -2.07
N PHE A 497 -4.87 -15.14 -1.71
CA PHE A 497 -3.71 -15.15 -2.59
C PHE A 497 -2.56 -15.87 -1.89
N VAL A 498 -2.08 -16.95 -2.51
CA VAL A 498 -0.92 -17.70 -2.04
C VAL A 498 -0.06 -17.99 -3.26
N GLU A 499 1.17 -17.49 -3.25
CA GLU A 499 2.14 -17.66 -4.34
C GLU A 499 2.69 -19.09 -4.38
N ARG A 500 2.93 -19.68 -3.19
CA ARG A 500 3.62 -20.96 -3.04
C ARG A 500 2.91 -21.88 -2.05
N THR A 501 2.68 -23.11 -2.48
CA THR A 501 2.26 -24.23 -1.63
C THR A 501 3.42 -25.21 -1.46
N ASP A 502 3.31 -26.11 -0.48
CA ASP A 502 4.37 -27.09 -0.15
C ASP A 502 5.71 -26.41 0.13
N SER A 503 5.77 -25.59 1.20
CA SER A 503 6.96 -24.81 1.55
C SER A 503 7.21 -24.76 3.05
N ASP A 504 8.49 -24.73 3.46
CA ASP A 504 8.94 -24.52 4.84
C ASP A 504 10.00 -23.40 4.85
N GLU A 505 9.51 -22.17 4.75
CA GLU A 505 10.25 -20.95 4.47
C GLU A 505 10.87 -20.32 5.72
N THR A 506 12.11 -19.84 5.56
CA THR A 506 12.79 -18.95 6.51
C THR A 506 13.30 -17.74 5.77
N LEU A 507 12.90 -16.56 6.23
CA LEU A 507 13.37 -15.28 5.73
C LEU A 507 14.10 -14.56 6.86
N ALA A 508 15.26 -13.99 6.55
CA ALA A 508 15.95 -13.05 7.40
C ALA A 508 16.44 -11.89 6.55
N ASP A 509 16.00 -10.69 6.88
CA ASP A 509 16.40 -9.45 6.22
C ASP A 509 16.91 -8.46 7.28
N LEU A 510 18.06 -7.85 7.01
CA LEU A 510 18.71 -6.88 7.87
C LEU A 510 19.20 -5.69 7.04
N THR A 511 18.69 -4.51 7.36
CA THR A 511 19.08 -3.25 6.71
C THR A 511 19.73 -2.29 7.70
N PHE A 512 21.02 -2.01 7.52
CA PHE A 512 21.75 -1.00 8.28
C PHE A 512 21.67 0.36 7.60
N LYS A 513 21.33 1.40 8.36
CA LYS A 513 21.12 2.77 7.85
C LYS A 513 22.13 3.72 8.48
N VAL A 514 22.80 4.52 7.65
CA VAL A 514 23.76 5.54 8.10
C VAL A 514 23.57 6.85 7.34
N ARG A 515 23.74 7.97 8.05
CA ARG A 515 23.68 9.32 7.46
C ARG A 515 25.04 9.99 7.58
N PRO A 516 25.93 9.78 6.61
CA PRO A 516 27.28 10.30 6.69
C PRO A 516 27.28 11.82 6.44
N ALA A 517 28.27 12.53 7.00
CA ALA A 517 28.49 13.95 6.71
C ALA A 517 29.17 14.14 5.33
N ILE A 518 28.62 13.52 4.29
CA ILE A 518 29.08 13.64 2.90
C ILE A 518 28.18 14.63 2.17
N PRO A 519 28.72 15.69 1.54
CA PRO A 519 27.91 16.65 0.82
C PRO A 519 27.01 16.00 -0.24
N GLY A 520 25.71 16.27 -0.17
CA GLY A 520 24.71 15.80 -1.12
C GLY A 520 24.12 14.41 -0.84
N VAL A 521 24.74 13.61 0.04
CA VAL A 521 24.22 12.31 0.45
C VAL A 521 23.36 12.49 1.71
N ARG A 522 22.12 12.01 1.66
CA ARG A 522 21.20 12.02 2.80
C ARG A 522 21.38 10.79 3.67
N GLU A 523 21.33 9.61 3.06
CA GLU A 523 21.30 8.33 3.76
C GLU A 523 21.90 7.23 2.89
N LEU A 524 22.63 6.31 3.51
CA LEU A 524 23.11 5.07 2.90
C LEU A 524 22.48 3.90 3.63
N ARG A 525 22.04 2.88 2.88
CA ARG A 525 21.50 1.64 3.42
C ARG A 525 22.29 0.44 2.88
N PHE A 526 22.52 -0.52 3.76
CA PHE A 526 23.20 -1.76 3.45
C PHE A 526 22.29 -2.91 3.88
N GLU A 527 21.79 -3.64 2.91
CA GLU A 527 20.82 -4.72 3.11
C GLU A 527 21.49 -6.08 2.92
N GLY A 528 21.11 -7.04 3.76
CA GLY A 528 21.42 -8.44 3.58
C GLY A 528 20.18 -9.29 3.79
N LEU A 529 19.72 -9.95 2.73
CA LEU A 529 18.54 -10.82 2.75
C LEU A 529 18.93 -12.28 2.51
N LEU A 530 18.33 -13.16 3.31
CA LEU A 530 18.45 -14.60 3.25
C LEU A 530 17.05 -15.23 3.20
N LEU A 531 16.66 -15.78 2.06
CA LEU A 531 15.46 -16.58 1.91
C LEU A 531 15.84 -18.05 1.71
N ASP A 532 15.31 -18.96 2.53
CA ASP A 532 15.44 -20.40 2.35
C ASP A 532 14.05 -21.04 2.46
N ALA A 533 13.50 -21.43 1.32
CA ALA A 533 12.17 -22.02 1.19
C ALA A 533 12.26 -23.39 0.51
N PRO A 534 12.72 -24.44 1.20
CA PRO A 534 12.54 -25.82 0.75
C PRO A 534 11.06 -26.23 0.72
N ASP A 535 10.76 -27.36 0.10
CA ASP A 535 9.46 -28.00 0.24
C ASP A 535 9.26 -28.61 1.64
N THR A 536 8.04 -29.06 1.95
CA THR A 536 7.76 -29.63 3.29
C THR A 536 8.45 -30.97 3.57
N HIS A 537 9.13 -31.54 2.57
CA HIS A 537 9.99 -32.73 2.68
C HIS A 537 11.48 -32.38 2.81
N GLY A 538 11.83 -31.08 2.80
CA GLY A 538 13.18 -30.56 2.98
C GLY A 538 14.01 -30.52 1.69
N ALA A 539 13.42 -30.76 0.52
CA ALA A 539 14.15 -30.61 -0.74
C ALA A 539 14.11 -29.15 -1.21
N ALA A 540 15.26 -28.65 -1.68
CA ALA A 540 15.41 -27.26 -2.09
C ALA A 540 14.38 -26.87 -3.16
N PHE A 541 13.68 -25.77 -2.93
CA PHE A 541 12.70 -25.22 -3.87
C PHE A 541 13.08 -23.79 -4.29
N THR A 542 13.10 -22.85 -3.35
CA THR A 542 13.60 -21.48 -3.61
C THR A 542 14.60 -21.08 -2.53
N GLN A 543 15.75 -20.53 -2.92
CA GLN A 543 16.69 -19.88 -2.03
C GLN A 543 17.19 -18.60 -2.66
N GLU A 544 17.30 -17.54 -1.87
CA GLU A 544 17.82 -16.24 -2.29
C GLU A 544 18.81 -15.70 -1.27
N ARG A 545 19.90 -15.12 -1.77
CA ARG A 545 20.94 -14.49 -0.95
C ARG A 545 21.29 -13.16 -1.62
N LEU A 546 20.79 -12.08 -1.05
CA LEU A 546 20.90 -10.74 -1.59
C LEU A 546 21.80 -9.88 -0.69
N ASN A 547 22.64 -9.06 -1.32
CA ASN A 547 23.34 -7.97 -0.67
C ASN A 547 23.16 -6.73 -1.53
N SER A 548 22.50 -5.72 -0.96
CA SER A 548 22.12 -4.52 -1.70
C SER A 548 22.67 -3.27 -1.03
N PHE A 549 22.90 -2.26 -1.85
CA PHE A 549 23.37 -0.95 -1.46
C PHE A 549 22.42 0.11 -2.00
N TYR A 550 21.89 0.94 -1.11
CA TYR A 550 21.02 2.04 -1.48
C TYR A 550 21.63 3.36 -0.99
N ALA A 551 21.59 4.39 -1.83
CA ALA A 551 22.03 5.73 -1.48
C ALA A 551 20.94 6.74 -1.82
N GLU A 552 20.47 7.51 -0.84
CA GLU A 552 19.57 8.64 -1.05
C GLU A 552 20.35 9.95 -1.05
N LEU A 553 20.00 10.84 -1.97
CA LEU A 553 20.56 12.18 -2.08
C LEU A 553 19.61 13.23 -1.50
N ASN A 554 20.15 14.37 -1.08
CA ASN A 554 19.37 15.44 -0.46
C ASN A 554 18.25 16.01 -1.37
N ASP A 555 18.36 15.80 -2.68
CA ASP A 555 17.39 16.25 -3.68
C ASP A 555 16.35 15.18 -4.08
N GLY A 556 16.38 14.02 -3.41
CA GLY A 556 15.49 12.89 -3.68
C GLY A 556 15.94 11.99 -4.83
N GLY A 557 17.09 12.26 -5.46
CA GLY A 557 17.75 11.26 -6.31
C GLY A 557 18.27 10.08 -5.48
N TYR A 558 18.42 8.91 -6.10
CA TYR A 558 18.85 7.71 -5.38
C TYR A 558 19.57 6.69 -6.27
N THR A 559 20.29 5.75 -5.66
CA THR A 559 20.71 4.48 -6.27
C THR A 559 20.17 3.30 -5.46
N ASP A 560 19.96 2.17 -6.13
CA ASP A 560 19.44 0.93 -5.52
C ASP A 560 20.06 -0.29 -6.22
N ASP A 561 21.20 -0.71 -5.69
CA ASP A 561 22.14 -1.59 -6.37
C ASP A 561 22.23 -2.95 -5.68
N ASP A 562 21.71 -3.99 -6.33
CA ASP A 562 21.91 -5.38 -5.91
C ASP A 562 23.31 -5.82 -6.32
N ILE A 563 24.25 -5.73 -5.37
CA ILE A 563 25.66 -6.02 -5.62
C ILE A 563 25.83 -7.50 -5.99
N VAL A 564 25.18 -8.39 -5.24
CA VAL A 564 25.13 -9.82 -5.54
C VAL A 564 23.79 -10.36 -5.08
N ASP A 565 23.06 -10.96 -6.01
CA ASP A 565 21.80 -11.63 -5.78
C ASP A 565 21.87 -13.08 -6.30
N ARG A 566 21.93 -14.05 -5.40
CA ARG A 566 22.12 -15.47 -5.74
C ARG A 566 20.86 -16.28 -5.50
N PHE A 567 20.42 -16.98 -6.54
CA PHE A 567 19.27 -17.85 -6.51
C PHE A 567 19.64 -19.34 -6.60
N THR A 568 18.86 -20.15 -5.88
CA THR A 568 18.58 -21.54 -6.20
C THR A 568 17.08 -21.66 -6.46
N GLN A 569 16.68 -22.09 -7.65
CA GLN A 569 15.26 -22.24 -8.01
C GLN A 569 15.01 -23.62 -8.62
N ARG A 570 14.06 -24.36 -8.04
CA ARG A 570 13.55 -25.61 -8.59
C ARG A 570 12.33 -25.33 -9.48
N ILE A 571 12.36 -25.87 -10.69
CA ILE A 571 11.23 -25.90 -11.61
C ILE A 571 10.68 -27.32 -11.63
N THR A 572 9.42 -27.49 -11.24
CA THR A 572 8.74 -28.80 -11.17
C THR A 572 7.81 -29.05 -12.36
N THR A 573 7.30 -27.98 -12.98
CA THR A 573 6.54 -28.00 -14.23
C THR A 573 7.25 -27.09 -15.21
N PRO A 574 7.46 -27.50 -16.48
CA PRO A 574 8.17 -26.68 -17.46
C PRO A 574 7.63 -25.24 -17.49
N LEU A 575 8.51 -24.27 -17.18
CA LEU A 575 8.13 -22.86 -17.10
C LEU A 575 8.07 -22.28 -18.51
N HIS A 576 6.87 -21.91 -18.94
CA HIS A 576 6.65 -21.23 -20.21
C HIS A 576 7.12 -19.78 -20.12
N VAL A 577 8.15 -19.42 -20.90
CA VAL A 577 8.70 -18.05 -20.90
C VAL A 577 8.14 -17.27 -22.08
N TYR A 578 8.35 -17.76 -23.30
CA TYR A 578 7.99 -17.03 -24.51
C TYR A 578 7.75 -17.96 -25.69
N LYS A 579 6.59 -17.86 -26.35
CA LYS A 579 6.20 -18.68 -27.51
C LYS A 579 6.39 -20.19 -27.25
N ASP A 580 7.38 -20.82 -27.87
CA ASP A 580 7.66 -22.25 -27.70
C ASP A 580 8.91 -22.51 -26.82
N VAL A 581 9.35 -21.50 -26.05
CA VAL A 581 10.50 -21.59 -25.15
C VAL A 581 10.02 -21.94 -23.74
N PHE A 582 10.42 -23.12 -23.28
CA PHE A 582 10.13 -23.65 -21.96
C PHE A 582 11.43 -23.93 -21.21
N ILE A 583 11.53 -23.46 -19.98
CA ILE A 583 12.61 -23.86 -19.08
C ILE A 583 12.25 -25.24 -18.52
N PRO A 584 13.10 -26.27 -18.73
CA PRO A 584 12.82 -27.62 -18.26
C PRO A 584 12.68 -27.73 -16.74
N ASP A 585 12.16 -28.86 -16.31
CA ASP A 585 12.24 -29.30 -14.93
C ASP A 585 13.70 -29.44 -14.49
N GLY A 586 14.01 -28.93 -13.30
CA GLY A 586 15.38 -28.94 -12.82
C GLY A 586 15.63 -27.99 -11.65
N LEU A 587 16.81 -28.15 -11.06
CA LEU A 587 17.34 -27.25 -10.05
C LEU A 587 18.36 -26.32 -10.70
N TYR A 588 18.08 -25.02 -10.65
CA TYR A 588 18.89 -23.99 -11.29
C TYR A 588 19.57 -23.14 -10.24
N HIS A 589 20.85 -22.83 -10.48
CA HIS A 589 21.61 -21.88 -9.67
C HIS A 589 22.09 -20.76 -10.57
N PHE A 590 21.86 -19.52 -10.16
CA PHE A 590 22.30 -18.36 -10.91
C PHE A 590 22.52 -17.15 -10.01
N THR A 591 23.31 -16.21 -10.50
CA THR A 591 23.57 -14.94 -9.83
C THR A 591 23.15 -13.81 -10.75
N ARG A 592 22.42 -12.84 -10.20
CA ARG A 592 22.06 -11.58 -10.85
C ARG A 592 22.73 -10.42 -10.12
N HIS A 593 22.80 -9.31 -10.82
CA HIS A 593 23.28 -8.02 -10.34
C HIS A 593 22.30 -6.95 -10.82
N GLN A 594 22.09 -5.91 -10.03
CA GLN A 594 21.26 -4.76 -10.39
C GLN A 594 22.05 -3.47 -10.21
N LEU A 595 21.90 -2.57 -11.16
CA LEU A 595 22.30 -1.17 -11.03
C LEU A 595 21.07 -0.31 -11.28
N ALA A 596 20.73 0.54 -10.31
CA ALA A 596 19.58 1.43 -10.44
C ALA A 596 19.97 2.87 -10.12
N TYR A 597 19.37 3.80 -10.86
CA TYR A 597 19.51 5.21 -10.58
C TYR A 597 18.18 5.93 -10.81
N GLY A 598 17.73 6.67 -9.79
CA GLY A 598 16.62 7.61 -9.86
C GLY A 598 17.14 9.05 -9.86
N SER A 599 16.64 9.87 -10.79
CA SER A 599 16.94 11.29 -10.84
C SER A 599 16.35 12.05 -9.65
N ARG A 600 16.83 13.28 -9.44
CA ARG A 600 16.23 14.23 -8.49
C ARG A 600 14.72 14.36 -8.70
N ARG A 601 13.95 14.44 -7.61
CA ARG A 601 12.48 14.51 -7.65
C ARG A 601 11.94 15.95 -7.61
N ASP A 602 12.82 16.95 -7.58
CA ASP A 602 12.49 18.38 -7.58
C ASP A 602 12.41 19.03 -8.99
N ARG A 603 12.33 18.21 -10.05
CA ARG A 603 12.34 18.65 -11.45
C ARG A 603 11.07 18.25 -12.19
N SER A 604 10.71 19.04 -13.20
CA SER A 604 9.58 18.73 -14.09
C SER A 604 9.81 17.48 -14.93
N PHE A 605 11.06 17.14 -15.23
CA PHE A 605 11.45 15.88 -15.84
C PHE A 605 12.16 15.01 -14.81
N THR A 606 11.61 13.83 -14.55
CA THR A 606 12.18 12.81 -13.68
C THR A 606 12.34 11.51 -14.46
N TYR A 607 13.32 10.72 -14.10
CA TYR A 607 13.53 9.40 -14.69
C TYR A 607 14.20 8.45 -13.69
N ALA A 608 13.92 7.16 -13.86
CA ALA A 608 14.60 6.07 -13.20
C ALA A 608 15.04 5.05 -14.25
N VAL A 609 16.25 4.54 -14.10
CA VAL A 609 16.80 3.47 -14.95
C VAL A 609 17.28 2.33 -14.08
N VAL A 610 17.02 1.10 -14.52
CA VAL A 610 17.47 -0.12 -13.86
C VAL A 610 18.06 -1.04 -14.93
N GLU A 611 19.26 -1.54 -14.71
CA GLU A 611 19.83 -2.63 -15.49
C GLU A 611 20.06 -3.83 -14.58
N ARG A 612 19.40 -4.96 -14.87
CA ARG A 612 19.55 -6.21 -14.12
C ARG A 612 20.09 -7.30 -15.03
N PHE A 613 21.31 -7.75 -14.78
CA PHE A 613 22.03 -8.67 -15.64
C PHE A 613 22.63 -9.84 -14.87
N GLY A 614 22.87 -10.96 -15.55
CA GLY A 614 23.56 -12.11 -14.96
C GLY A 614 23.10 -13.45 -15.52
N GLY A 615 23.26 -14.49 -14.71
CA GLY A 615 22.75 -15.82 -15.01
C GLY A 615 21.24 -15.90 -14.87
N PHE A 616 20.60 -16.77 -15.66
CA PHE A 616 19.15 -16.99 -15.62
C PHE A 616 18.83 -18.39 -16.15
N TYR A 617 18.39 -19.30 -15.27
CA TYR A 617 18.03 -20.69 -15.58
C TYR A 617 19.00 -21.42 -16.54
N GLY A 618 20.29 -21.39 -16.21
CA GLY A 618 21.36 -22.00 -17.01
C GLY A 618 21.85 -21.18 -18.21
N GLY A 619 21.15 -20.09 -18.55
CA GLY A 619 21.55 -19.10 -19.54
C GLY A 619 21.86 -17.74 -18.93
N LYS A 620 21.59 -16.68 -19.70
CA LYS A 620 21.70 -15.29 -19.26
C LYS A 620 20.42 -14.51 -19.56
N LEU A 621 20.13 -13.53 -18.72
CA LEU A 621 19.12 -12.51 -18.92
C LEU A 621 19.76 -11.15 -18.66
N ASN A 622 19.62 -10.23 -19.62
CA ASN A 622 19.78 -8.80 -19.35
C ASN A 622 18.40 -8.15 -19.44
N GLU A 623 18.04 -7.37 -18.43
CA GLU A 623 16.78 -6.67 -18.30
C GLU A 623 17.11 -5.20 -18.11
N PHE A 624 16.64 -4.36 -19.04
CA PHE A 624 16.80 -2.91 -18.97
C PHE A 624 15.43 -2.27 -18.80
N ARG A 625 15.23 -1.62 -17.66
CA ARG A 625 14.00 -0.88 -17.34
C ARG A 625 14.27 0.61 -17.33
N VAL A 626 13.37 1.37 -17.93
CA VAL A 626 13.37 2.83 -17.89
C VAL A 626 11.97 3.30 -17.51
N GLN A 627 11.89 4.24 -16.59
CA GLN A 627 10.68 5.00 -16.31
C GLN A 627 11.04 6.48 -16.41
N ALA A 628 10.21 7.27 -17.05
CA ALA A 628 10.40 8.71 -17.13
C ALA A 628 9.06 9.43 -17.07
N SER A 629 9.02 10.57 -16.39
CA SER A 629 7.84 11.38 -16.24
C SER A 629 8.19 12.84 -16.51
N TYR A 630 7.38 13.48 -17.35
CA TYR A 630 7.49 14.90 -17.65
C TYR A 630 6.20 15.62 -17.31
N ARG A 631 6.24 16.49 -16.31
CA ARG A 631 5.15 17.35 -15.87
C ARG A 631 5.38 18.77 -16.39
N ALA A 632 4.95 19.02 -17.63
CA ALA A 632 5.21 20.29 -18.31
C ALA A 632 4.47 21.48 -17.65
N SER A 633 3.30 21.21 -17.08
CA SER A 633 2.47 22.18 -16.37
C SER A 633 1.48 21.44 -15.46
N PRO A 634 0.76 22.13 -14.55
CA PRO A 634 -0.34 21.54 -13.79
C PRO A 634 -1.39 20.80 -14.63
N ARG A 635 -1.53 21.17 -15.90
CA ARG A 635 -2.57 20.63 -16.80
C ARG A 635 -2.09 19.48 -17.67
N PHE A 636 -0.79 19.25 -17.79
CA PHE A 636 -0.26 18.28 -18.74
C PHE A 636 0.94 17.55 -18.17
N SER A 637 0.82 16.22 -18.11
CA SER A 637 1.91 15.32 -17.80
C SER A 637 1.96 14.16 -18.79
N ILE A 638 3.16 13.66 -19.03
CA ILE A 638 3.40 12.47 -19.83
C ILE A 638 4.35 11.55 -19.06
N GLY A 639 3.92 10.32 -18.87
CA GLY A 639 4.70 9.24 -18.28
C GLY A 639 5.05 8.22 -19.36
N THR A 640 6.25 7.67 -19.30
CA THR A 640 6.66 6.53 -20.12
C THR A 640 7.36 5.50 -19.24
N SER A 641 7.11 4.24 -19.52
CA SER A 641 7.86 3.13 -18.93
C SER A 641 8.20 2.12 -20.01
N GLY A 642 9.35 1.48 -19.90
CA GLY A 642 9.84 0.51 -20.87
C GLY A 642 10.69 -0.54 -20.17
N THR A 643 10.47 -1.80 -20.52
CA THR A 643 11.27 -2.95 -20.12
C THR A 643 11.73 -3.66 -21.40
N TRP A 644 13.04 -3.91 -21.48
CA TRP A 644 13.63 -4.71 -22.54
C TRP A 644 14.36 -5.90 -21.92
N ASP A 645 13.84 -7.08 -22.20
CA ASP A 645 14.41 -8.34 -21.76
C ASP A 645 15.17 -9.00 -22.91
N ARG A 646 16.44 -9.33 -22.68
CA ARG A 646 17.32 -10.04 -23.62
C ARG A 646 17.69 -11.40 -23.05
N PHE A 647 17.06 -12.44 -23.58
CA PHE A 647 17.29 -13.81 -23.18
C PHE A 647 18.40 -14.45 -24.03
N GLN A 648 19.28 -15.19 -23.37
CA GLN A 648 20.28 -16.08 -23.98
C GLN A 648 20.26 -17.41 -23.23
N LEU A 649 19.26 -18.23 -23.54
CA LEU A 649 19.05 -19.54 -22.91
C LEU A 649 19.70 -20.67 -23.73
N PRO A 650 20.23 -21.72 -23.08
CA PRO A 650 20.80 -22.90 -23.75
C PRO A 650 19.69 -23.84 -24.27
N LEU A 651 18.72 -23.28 -24.98
CA LEU A 651 17.52 -23.97 -25.49
C LEU A 651 17.32 -23.64 -26.98
N PRO A 652 16.61 -24.49 -27.74
CA PRO A 652 16.16 -24.13 -29.08
C PRO A 652 15.37 -22.81 -29.04
N ASN A 653 15.70 -21.87 -29.94
CA ASN A 653 15.13 -20.52 -29.95
C ASN A 653 15.34 -19.71 -28.65
N GLY A 654 16.28 -20.10 -27.78
CA GLY A 654 16.57 -19.45 -26.50
C GLY A 654 17.21 -18.06 -26.59
N ASN A 655 17.47 -17.55 -27.79
CA ASN A 655 18.00 -16.21 -28.02
C ASN A 655 16.91 -15.31 -28.62
N PHE A 656 16.27 -14.52 -27.78
CA PHE A 656 15.16 -13.65 -28.16
C PHE A 656 15.11 -12.41 -27.25
N SER A 657 14.20 -11.49 -27.59
CA SER A 657 13.92 -10.34 -26.75
C SER A 657 12.44 -10.09 -26.63
N VAL A 658 12.04 -9.57 -25.46
CA VAL A 658 10.70 -9.07 -25.19
C VAL A 658 10.83 -7.59 -24.85
N VAL A 659 9.95 -6.77 -25.42
CA VAL A 659 9.83 -5.34 -25.13
C VAL A 659 8.42 -5.10 -24.62
N LEU A 660 8.33 -4.56 -23.41
CA LEU A 660 7.09 -4.00 -22.87
C LEU A 660 7.29 -2.50 -22.71
N ALA A 661 6.48 -1.69 -23.37
CA ALA A 661 6.56 -0.25 -23.27
C ALA A 661 5.16 0.33 -23.11
N SER A 662 5.05 1.39 -22.30
CA SER A 662 3.81 2.14 -22.16
C SER A 662 4.07 3.63 -22.16
N LEU A 663 3.13 4.36 -22.75
CA LEU A 663 3.09 5.81 -22.80
C LEU A 663 1.75 6.26 -22.24
N GLN A 664 1.79 7.00 -21.14
CA GLN A 664 0.60 7.56 -20.49
C GLN A 664 0.60 9.07 -20.65
N GLY A 665 -0.44 9.63 -21.25
CA GLY A 665 -0.67 11.06 -21.35
C GLY A 665 -1.81 11.47 -20.44
N ASN A 666 -1.64 12.56 -19.69
CA ASN A 666 -2.68 13.11 -18.83
C ASN A 666 -2.88 14.59 -19.15
N TYR A 667 -4.14 14.98 -19.35
CA TYR A 667 -4.54 16.36 -19.56
C TYR A 667 -5.70 16.73 -18.63
N SER A 668 -5.48 17.69 -17.74
CA SER A 668 -6.50 18.22 -16.84
C SER A 668 -6.98 19.57 -17.37
N PHE A 669 -8.22 19.62 -17.85
CA PHE A 669 -8.84 20.88 -18.30
C PHE A 669 -9.08 21.81 -17.11
N ASN A 670 -9.48 21.21 -15.98
CA ASN A 670 -9.58 21.78 -14.64
C ASN A 670 -9.59 20.61 -13.62
N ARG A 671 -9.80 20.90 -12.32
CA ARG A 671 -9.88 19.87 -11.25
C ARG A 671 -10.98 18.82 -11.44
N PHE A 672 -12.00 19.12 -12.25
CA PHE A 672 -13.21 18.33 -12.40
C PHE A 672 -13.26 17.56 -13.73
N LEU A 673 -12.52 18.00 -14.76
CA LEU A 673 -12.53 17.40 -16.09
C LEU A 673 -11.12 16.99 -16.51
N THR A 674 -10.90 15.67 -16.59
CA THR A 674 -9.60 15.08 -16.88
C THR A 674 -9.69 14.09 -18.04
N PHE A 675 -8.63 14.06 -18.84
CA PHE A 675 -8.45 13.12 -19.94
C PHE A 675 -7.14 12.35 -19.73
N THR A 676 -7.22 11.02 -19.79
CA THR A 676 -6.08 10.12 -19.68
C THR A 676 -6.03 9.24 -20.92
N SER A 677 -4.86 9.13 -21.52
CA SER A 677 -4.55 8.16 -22.57
C SER A 677 -3.44 7.23 -22.09
N LEU A 678 -3.57 5.95 -22.38
CA LEU A 678 -2.55 4.93 -22.15
C LEU A 678 -2.38 4.15 -23.44
N VAL A 679 -1.17 4.09 -23.96
CA VAL A 679 -0.80 3.22 -25.08
C VAL A 679 0.24 2.25 -24.58
N GLN A 680 0.07 0.97 -24.86
CA GLN A 680 1.01 -0.07 -24.47
C GLN A 680 1.43 -0.89 -25.68
N ILE A 681 2.66 -1.37 -25.63
CA ILE A 681 3.27 -2.27 -26.59
C ILE A 681 3.86 -3.42 -25.81
N ASP A 682 3.49 -4.64 -26.14
CA ASP A 682 4.07 -5.86 -25.60
C ASP A 682 4.39 -6.82 -26.76
N THR A 683 5.68 -6.95 -27.08
CA THR A 683 6.14 -7.82 -28.17
C THR A 683 6.10 -9.31 -27.80
N SER A 684 5.75 -9.63 -26.56
CA SER A 684 5.43 -11.01 -26.19
C SER A 684 4.18 -11.48 -26.97
N ASN A 685 3.32 -10.52 -27.36
CA ASN A 685 2.02 -10.77 -27.98
C ASN A 685 2.04 -10.77 -29.52
N THR A 686 1.10 -11.51 -30.13
CA THR A 686 0.96 -11.56 -31.60
C THR A 686 0.50 -10.23 -32.19
N GLN A 687 -0.38 -9.53 -31.48
CA GLN A 687 -0.72 -8.12 -31.73
C GLN A 687 -0.28 -7.31 -30.52
N ALA A 688 0.85 -6.63 -30.67
CA ALA A 688 1.58 -6.07 -29.55
C ALA A 688 0.94 -4.82 -28.92
N ALA A 689 0.10 -4.08 -29.66
CA ALA A 689 -0.37 -2.77 -29.23
C ALA A 689 -1.77 -2.79 -28.62
N SER A 690 -1.93 -2.12 -27.48
CA SER A 690 -3.21 -1.76 -26.89
C SER A 690 -3.27 -0.27 -26.59
N ALA A 691 -4.49 0.28 -26.54
CA ALA A 691 -4.74 1.66 -26.18
C ALA A 691 -6.00 1.78 -25.32
N SER A 692 -5.95 2.66 -24.33
CA SER A 692 -7.07 3.05 -23.49
C SER A 692 -7.15 4.57 -23.43
N PHE A 693 -8.35 5.11 -23.63
CA PHE A 693 -8.63 6.53 -23.52
C PHE A 693 -9.80 6.72 -22.57
N ARG A 694 -9.65 7.60 -21.59
CA ARG A 694 -10.62 7.85 -20.53
C ARG A 694 -10.81 9.35 -20.35
N LEU A 695 -12.04 9.80 -20.49
CA LEU A 695 -12.48 11.13 -20.07
C LEU A 695 -13.30 10.97 -18.79
N ARG A 696 -12.94 11.68 -17.72
CA ARG A 696 -13.69 11.74 -16.46
C ARG A 696 -14.15 13.17 -16.22
N TYR A 697 -15.45 13.34 -15.99
CA TYR A 697 -16.02 14.60 -15.53
C TYR A 697 -16.69 14.40 -14.16
N ASN A 698 -16.01 14.86 -13.12
CA ASN A 698 -16.51 14.90 -11.75
C ASN A 698 -17.27 16.21 -11.53
N TYR A 699 -18.56 16.22 -11.87
CA TYR A 699 -19.38 17.45 -11.88
C TYR A 699 -19.92 17.85 -10.50
N ARG A 700 -19.70 16.99 -9.50
CA ARG A 700 -20.03 17.18 -8.09
C ARG A 700 -19.28 16.11 -7.26
N PRO A 701 -19.13 16.30 -5.94
CA PRO A 701 -18.56 15.26 -5.09
C PRO A 701 -19.27 13.92 -5.28
N ASP A 702 -18.48 12.85 -5.41
CA ASP A 702 -18.93 11.46 -5.56
C ASP A 702 -19.87 11.19 -6.77
N SER A 703 -19.91 12.06 -7.79
CA SER A 703 -20.65 11.79 -9.04
C SER A 703 -19.85 12.13 -10.29
N ASP A 704 -19.84 11.18 -11.21
CA ASP A 704 -18.93 11.17 -12.34
C ASP A 704 -19.66 10.82 -13.64
N LEU A 705 -19.19 11.41 -14.73
CA LEU A 705 -19.42 10.94 -16.08
C LEU A 705 -18.09 10.42 -16.65
N TYR A 706 -18.08 9.16 -17.06
CA TYR A 706 -16.96 8.53 -17.74
C TYR A 706 -17.29 8.27 -19.21
N VAL A 707 -16.32 8.56 -20.08
CA VAL A 707 -16.30 8.08 -21.47
C VAL A 707 -14.99 7.32 -21.67
N ILE A 708 -15.10 6.04 -21.99
CA ILE A 708 -13.96 5.12 -22.03
C ILE A 708 -13.94 4.43 -23.39
N TYR A 709 -12.77 4.40 -24.02
CA TYR A 709 -12.51 3.65 -25.24
C TYR A 709 -11.25 2.80 -25.06
N ASN A 710 -11.40 1.49 -25.15
CA ASN A 710 -10.31 0.53 -25.10
C ASN A 710 -10.24 -0.22 -26.43
N GLU A 711 -9.03 -0.41 -26.93
CA GLU A 711 -8.74 -1.16 -28.15
C GLU A 711 -7.45 -1.94 -27.97
N GLY A 712 -7.49 -3.26 -28.14
CA GLY A 712 -6.28 -4.08 -28.12
C GLY A 712 -6.47 -5.41 -27.43
N THR A 713 -5.37 -6.04 -27.06
CA THR A 713 -5.38 -7.33 -26.37
C THR A 713 -5.88 -7.14 -24.93
N GLN A 714 -6.84 -7.96 -24.54
CA GLN A 714 -7.30 -8.06 -23.16
C GLN A 714 -6.23 -8.80 -22.35
N PHE A 715 -5.69 -8.13 -21.34
CA PHE A 715 -4.71 -8.71 -20.44
C PHE A 715 -5.39 -9.63 -19.43
N ALA A 716 -4.70 -10.71 -19.07
CA ALA A 716 -5.26 -11.77 -18.25
C ALA A 716 -4.83 -11.66 -16.79
N SER A 717 -5.69 -12.12 -15.89
CA SER A 717 -5.51 -12.00 -14.43
C SER A 717 -4.93 -13.29 -13.82
N ILE A 718 -4.08 -13.14 -12.80
CA ILE A 718 -3.63 -14.07 -11.73
C ILE A 718 -3.08 -15.46 -12.14
N ALA A 719 -3.10 -15.86 -13.41
CA ALA A 719 -2.60 -17.16 -13.85
C ALA A 719 -1.06 -17.27 -13.84
N PRO A 720 -0.48 -18.45 -13.52
CA PRO A 720 0.98 -18.68 -13.50
C PRO A 720 1.63 -18.81 -14.90
N ALA A 721 1.00 -18.31 -15.97
CA ALA A 721 1.51 -18.35 -17.35
C ALA A 721 0.83 -17.31 -18.25
N ASN A 722 1.37 -17.08 -19.45
CA ASN A 722 0.81 -16.18 -20.47
C ASN A 722 -0.38 -16.85 -21.22
N PRO A 723 -1.65 -16.47 -20.99
CA PRO A 723 -2.81 -17.17 -21.53
C PRO A 723 -3.18 -16.73 -22.97
N PRO A 724 -4.09 -17.45 -23.65
CA PRO A 724 -4.52 -17.12 -25.02
C PRO A 724 -5.16 -15.74 -25.15
N GLN A 725 -4.82 -15.05 -26.24
CA GLN A 725 -5.13 -13.64 -26.46
C GLN A 725 -6.53 -13.43 -27.01
N VAL A 726 -7.34 -12.64 -26.30
CA VAL A 726 -8.60 -12.11 -26.81
C VAL A 726 -8.39 -10.64 -27.09
N ARG A 727 -8.61 -10.20 -28.34
CA ARG A 727 -8.64 -8.77 -28.64
C ARG A 727 -10.04 -8.24 -28.40
N GLU A 728 -10.11 -7.08 -27.77
CA GLU A 728 -11.34 -6.37 -27.46
C GLU A 728 -11.32 -4.95 -28.04
N THR A 729 -12.44 -4.54 -28.62
CA THR A 729 -12.82 -3.14 -28.79
C THR A 729 -13.97 -2.87 -27.83
N ARG A 730 -13.76 -1.96 -26.88
CA ARG A 730 -14.78 -1.55 -25.92
C ARG A 730 -14.98 -0.05 -25.96
N PHE A 731 -16.24 0.38 -26.08
CA PHE A 731 -16.64 1.77 -25.84
C PHE A 731 -17.69 1.78 -24.72
N ALA A 732 -17.47 2.59 -23.70
CA ALA A 732 -18.34 2.66 -22.53
C ALA A 732 -18.64 4.11 -22.14
N VAL A 733 -19.89 4.38 -21.78
CA VAL A 733 -20.31 5.62 -21.14
C VAL A 733 -21.00 5.27 -19.83
N LYS A 734 -20.37 5.64 -18.71
CA LYS A 734 -20.90 5.42 -17.35
C LYS A 734 -21.28 6.76 -16.74
N TYR A 735 -22.48 6.85 -16.21
CA TYR A 735 -22.97 8.02 -15.48
C TYR A 735 -23.37 7.59 -14.07
N THR A 736 -22.81 8.23 -13.06
CA THR A 736 -23.15 8.02 -11.65
C THR A 736 -23.74 9.31 -11.09
N TYR A 737 -24.66 9.20 -10.13
CA TYR A 737 -25.20 10.34 -9.40
C TYR A 737 -25.36 9.96 -7.93
N SER A 738 -24.60 10.59 -7.05
CA SER A 738 -24.67 10.37 -5.61
C SER A 738 -25.81 11.19 -4.99
N PHE A 739 -26.51 10.67 -3.99
CA PHE A 739 -27.54 11.39 -3.23
C PHE A 739 -27.21 11.24 -1.74
N ALA A 740 -27.09 12.37 -1.03
CA ALA A 740 -26.94 12.42 0.42
C ALA A 740 -28.07 13.34 0.97
N PRO A 741 -29.18 12.75 1.47
CA PRO A 741 -30.37 13.50 1.88
C PRO A 741 -30.24 14.21 3.24
#